data_AF-A0A6A7RUG9-F1
#
_entry.id   AF-A0A6A7RUG9-F1
#
_cell.length_a   1.000
_cell.length_b   1.000
_cell.length_c   1.000
_cell.angle_alpha   90.00
_cell.angle_beta   90.00
_cell.angle_gamma   90.00
#
_symmetry.space_group_name_H-M   'P 1'
#
loop_
_entity.id
_entity.type
_entity.pdbx_description
1 polymer ?
#
loop_
_entity_poly.entity_id
_entity_poly.type
_entity_poly.pdbx_seq_one_letter_code
_entity_poly.pdbx_strand_id
1 'polypeptide(L)'
;ALRDRFEKKGDIINNQLAFVGNSVTMKSYKDAAEFVACYPFAPYQFTLLQKIFESIRKVGTTGKHLSKGERSLLDAFQSAAVRNADRGIDALVPLYDFYPSIESFIDTTAKRSIDEAPGNAALDPYDADLLKAMFLIRYIPDIVKPNIDNLATLCVNEIDADKLALKRRIQESLARLEKQRLVSRNGDLWFFLTNEERDVAREIGHVEVSANEKWRLLSELVYDDILGGQTKVRHKLTKADYEFNRLLDGAPWKNASHPLSLEIATPLGDDYELLSEARCILRSSESGGRALIRTAEGDRLDIELSLYLQIEKYIDSPKASTAAASLKRILSDRKDENRERRHRILAQLGDLMLSGDFYALGQKLQIKAASPRTMLDELVNYLIANTYTKLPYLKQRQADPIAEIRAVLASATIGQQGLGLDGEEGNPLAIKELRDYLQLKASAERLLLSDVVDRFTGIPWGWKPEWEVVLLVARLFMAGEIKLMCEGADLDPKSAGDPLTRSVRFRQVSILKKKIPQPESLKRARDLYKDMFAKISREDADGLVADYRAALGDWQGDLKGYGQTASARHHPGKGVIDAAIARIGKQLAIRDAFEFIETLLSAKSDWLDTSEDIHDVVSFYKTQLPTWRKLLEALSGFADNRDVLLKLPAVATALGDLESIRDNPTPYGQIPRVATLIKTVEAANETAAQQRRERALNSIDARIAEVMKSLDQVQAAAALRNKALQPLQELKTKVAALSSIPKILYFQHQGGDLLDDAMLIIESASQKRATVLEDSGGTTTGKVLTTAADTAAPKPSRVIRAAELSPTIYLETEAEVESYIAKLKSELLATIQAGQRVRIQ
;
A
#
# COMPACT_ATOMS: atom_id res chain seq x y z
N ALA A 1 -43.39 -79.38 38.74
CA ALA A 1 -42.11 -78.86 39.29
C ALA A 1 -41.48 -77.79 38.39
N LEU A 2 -40.80 -78.15 37.28
CA LEU A 2 -40.15 -77.16 36.40
C LEU A 2 -41.14 -76.19 35.72
N ARG A 3 -42.28 -76.71 35.24
CA ARG A 3 -43.36 -75.90 34.66
C ARG A 3 -43.90 -74.86 35.64
N ASP A 4 -44.26 -75.29 36.85
CA ASP A 4 -44.75 -74.41 37.92
C ASP A 4 -43.72 -73.37 38.35
N ARG A 5 -42.42 -73.70 38.26
CA ARG A 5 -41.33 -72.77 38.58
C ARG A 5 -41.17 -71.71 37.50
N PHE A 6 -41.29 -72.06 36.22
CA PHE A 6 -41.28 -71.09 35.13
C PHE A 6 -42.52 -70.19 35.15
N GLU A 7 -43.70 -70.72 35.47
CA GLU A 7 -44.91 -69.88 35.62
C GLU A 7 -44.76 -68.84 36.74
N LYS A 8 -44.03 -69.15 37.82
CA LYS A 8 -43.78 -68.22 38.92
C LYS A 8 -42.63 -67.24 38.67
N LYS A 9 -41.62 -67.64 37.89
CA LYS A 9 -40.33 -66.91 37.78
C LYS A 9 -39.86 -66.64 36.35
N GLY A 10 -40.67 -66.90 35.33
CA GLY A 10 -40.29 -66.81 33.92
C GLY A 10 -39.74 -65.45 33.51
N ASP A 11 -40.36 -64.37 33.99
CA ASP A 11 -39.88 -63.00 33.74
C ASP A 11 -38.50 -62.73 34.37
N ILE A 12 -38.29 -63.23 35.59
CA ILE A 12 -37.01 -63.11 36.31
C ILE A 12 -35.92 -63.87 35.56
N ILE A 13 -36.21 -65.12 35.15
CA ILE A 13 -35.30 -65.97 34.37
C ILE A 13 -34.89 -65.28 33.07
N ASN A 14 -35.87 -64.78 32.30
CA ASN A 14 -35.58 -64.14 31.01
C ASN A 14 -34.82 -62.80 31.17
N ASN A 15 -35.07 -62.03 32.22
CA ASN A 15 -34.32 -60.81 32.52
C ASN A 15 -32.87 -61.12 32.94
N GLN A 16 -32.66 -62.15 33.75
CA GLN A 16 -31.30 -62.58 34.11
C GLN A 16 -30.48 -62.99 32.88
N LEU A 17 -31.11 -63.63 31.89
CA LEU A 17 -30.48 -64.13 30.67
C LEU A 17 -30.40 -63.09 29.53
N ALA A 18 -30.75 -61.83 29.79
CA ALA A 18 -30.66 -60.75 28.80
C ALA A 18 -29.21 -60.28 28.57
N PHE A 19 -28.89 -59.96 27.32
CA PHE A 19 -27.61 -59.39 26.90
C PHE A 19 -27.76 -57.92 26.48
N VAL A 20 -26.71 -57.13 26.67
CA VAL A 20 -26.67 -55.69 26.36
C VAL A 20 -25.66 -55.42 25.24
N GLY A 21 -26.09 -54.67 24.21
CA GLY A 21 -25.21 -54.09 23.19
C GLY A 21 -24.64 -55.08 22.16
N ASN A 22 -25.17 -56.29 22.06
CA ASN A 22 -24.75 -57.32 21.10
C ASN A 22 -25.28 -57.06 19.68
N SER A 23 -24.56 -57.52 18.65
CA SER A 23 -25.01 -57.43 17.25
C SER A 23 -26.05 -58.49 16.88
N VAL A 24 -26.11 -59.60 17.63
CA VAL A 24 -27.04 -60.71 17.43
C VAL A 24 -27.98 -60.83 18.63
N THR A 25 -29.28 -60.85 18.36
CA THR A 25 -30.30 -61.08 19.40
C THR A 25 -30.22 -62.52 19.91
N MET A 26 -29.96 -62.68 21.20
CA MET A 26 -29.88 -63.98 21.86
C MET A 26 -31.26 -64.50 22.25
N LYS A 27 -31.51 -65.80 22.05
CA LYS A 27 -32.80 -66.43 22.37
C LYS A 27 -32.97 -66.60 23.88
N SER A 28 -34.09 -66.11 24.40
CA SER A 28 -34.61 -66.40 25.74
C SER A 28 -35.64 -67.54 25.69
N TYR A 29 -36.16 -67.99 26.83
CA TYR A 29 -37.25 -68.97 26.85
C TYR A 29 -38.54 -68.32 26.36
N LYS A 30 -39.21 -68.95 25.40
CA LYS A 30 -40.49 -68.53 24.83
C LYS A 30 -41.66 -68.86 25.76
N ASP A 31 -41.67 -70.07 26.31
CA ASP A 31 -42.74 -70.58 27.14
C ASP A 31 -42.25 -71.67 28.11
N ALA A 32 -43.15 -72.11 29.00
CA ALA A 32 -42.85 -73.13 29.99
C ALA A 32 -42.53 -74.50 29.36
N ALA A 33 -43.01 -74.78 28.14
CA ALA A 33 -42.71 -76.04 27.45
C ALA A 33 -41.26 -76.04 26.95
N GLU A 34 -40.79 -74.93 26.38
CA GLU A 34 -39.39 -74.75 26.00
C GLU A 34 -38.46 -74.75 27.22
N PHE A 35 -38.88 -74.13 28.34
CA PHE A 35 -38.12 -74.22 29.58
C PHE A 35 -37.94 -75.68 30.04
N VAL A 36 -39.00 -76.48 30.06
CA VAL A 36 -38.92 -77.90 30.43
C VAL A 36 -38.07 -78.71 29.44
N ALA A 37 -38.11 -78.38 28.15
CA ALA A 37 -37.35 -79.08 27.12
C ALA A 37 -35.84 -78.76 27.16
N CYS A 38 -35.46 -77.53 27.56
CA CYS A 38 -34.08 -77.07 27.53
C CYS A 38 -33.38 -77.11 28.90
N TYR A 39 -34.12 -77.08 30.02
CA TYR A 39 -33.54 -77.08 31.37
C TYR A 39 -32.55 -78.25 31.58
N PRO A 40 -31.36 -78.02 32.17
CA PRO A 40 -30.90 -76.80 32.87
C PRO A 40 -30.17 -75.76 31.98
N PHE A 41 -30.31 -75.85 30.66
CA PHE A 41 -29.63 -74.97 29.69
C PHE A 41 -30.49 -73.80 29.24
N ALA A 42 -29.85 -72.65 29.00
CA ALA A 42 -30.49 -71.47 28.43
C ALA A 42 -30.53 -71.55 26.88
N PRO A 43 -31.62 -71.12 26.20
CA PRO A 43 -31.77 -71.30 24.76
C PRO A 43 -30.68 -70.65 23.91
N TYR A 44 -30.10 -69.53 24.37
CA TYR A 44 -28.97 -68.91 23.67
C TYR A 44 -27.73 -69.81 23.62
N GLN A 45 -27.54 -70.72 24.58
CA GLN A 45 -26.32 -71.55 24.68
C GLN A 45 -26.17 -72.48 23.49
N PHE A 46 -27.27 -72.96 22.89
CA PHE A 46 -27.23 -73.80 21.70
C PHE A 46 -26.60 -73.08 20.51
N THR A 47 -27.04 -71.85 20.22
CA THR A 47 -26.48 -71.05 19.13
C THR A 47 -25.08 -70.54 19.48
N LEU A 48 -24.86 -70.14 20.73
CA LEU A 48 -23.57 -69.63 21.19
C LEU A 48 -22.49 -70.71 21.07
N LEU A 49 -22.73 -71.93 21.57
CA LEU A 49 -21.76 -73.02 21.49
C LEU A 49 -21.45 -73.42 20.05
N GLN A 50 -22.44 -73.47 19.15
CA GLN A 50 -22.19 -73.69 17.72
C GLN A 50 -21.16 -72.69 17.18
N LYS A 51 -21.32 -71.41 17.50
CA LYS A 51 -20.42 -70.34 17.07
C LYS A 51 -19.04 -70.42 17.71
N ILE A 52 -18.97 -70.78 19.00
CA ILE A 52 -17.71 -71.02 19.70
C ILE A 52 -16.93 -72.17 19.01
N PHE A 53 -17.56 -73.32 18.79
CA PHE A 53 -16.94 -74.46 18.10
C PHE A 53 -16.52 -74.11 16.66
N GLU A 54 -17.36 -73.38 15.90
CA GLU A 54 -17.01 -72.88 14.56
C GLU A 54 -15.77 -71.99 14.58
N SER A 55 -15.65 -71.10 15.58
CA SER A 55 -14.54 -70.15 15.66
C SER A 55 -13.24 -70.82 16.10
N ILE A 56 -13.29 -71.70 17.09
CA ILE A 56 -12.12 -72.45 17.55
C ILE A 56 -11.56 -73.35 16.43
N ARG A 57 -12.42 -73.93 15.58
CA ARG A 57 -11.99 -74.68 14.38
C ARG A 57 -11.20 -73.83 13.39
N LYS A 58 -11.54 -72.55 13.25
CA LYS A 58 -10.86 -71.64 12.31
C LYS A 58 -9.49 -71.22 12.82
N VAL A 59 -9.32 -71.17 14.15
CA VAL A 59 -8.10 -70.63 14.79
C VAL A 59 -7.12 -71.74 15.22
N GLY A 60 -7.59 -72.96 15.52
CA GLY A 60 -6.75 -74.07 15.98
C GLY A 60 -6.06 -74.85 14.84
N THR A 61 -4.74 -75.03 14.95
CA THR A 61 -3.89 -75.86 14.06
C THR A 61 -4.26 -77.36 14.07
N THR A 62 -4.90 -77.85 15.12
CA THR A 62 -5.40 -79.22 15.30
C THR A 62 -6.82 -79.46 14.73
N GLY A 63 -7.49 -78.42 14.23
CA GLY A 63 -8.90 -78.43 13.81
C GLY A 63 -9.28 -79.32 12.63
N LYS A 64 -8.31 -79.94 11.94
CA LYS A 64 -8.57 -80.87 10.82
C LYS A 64 -9.16 -82.22 11.22
N HIS A 65 -9.12 -82.60 12.50
CA HIS A 65 -9.64 -83.89 12.99
C HIS A 65 -11.00 -83.83 13.69
N LEU A 66 -11.67 -82.68 13.69
CA LEU A 66 -12.96 -82.56 14.36
C LEU A 66 -14.08 -83.20 13.52
N SER A 67 -14.44 -84.43 13.89
CA SER A 67 -15.63 -85.14 13.45
C SER A 67 -16.87 -84.23 13.54
N LYS A 68 -17.77 -84.34 12.54
CA LYS A 68 -19.02 -83.59 12.31
C LYS A 68 -19.57 -82.83 13.55
N GLY A 69 -19.76 -81.51 13.39
CA GLY A 69 -20.22 -80.49 14.36
C GLY A 69 -21.14 -80.92 15.51
N GLU A 70 -22.09 -81.77 15.21
CA GLU A 70 -23.21 -82.08 16.10
C GLU A 70 -22.81 -83.02 17.26
N ARG A 71 -21.86 -83.94 17.06
CA ARG A 71 -21.46 -84.89 18.10
C ARG A 71 -20.63 -84.25 19.20
N SER A 72 -19.73 -83.32 18.85
CA SER A 72 -18.95 -82.55 19.83
C SER A 72 -19.84 -81.60 20.63
N LEU A 73 -20.88 -81.05 20.00
CA LEU A 73 -21.85 -80.22 20.70
C LEU A 73 -22.66 -81.06 21.70
N LEU A 74 -23.15 -82.24 21.30
CA LEU A 74 -23.84 -83.17 22.20
C LEU A 74 -22.95 -83.60 23.38
N ASP A 75 -21.67 -83.90 23.14
CA ASP A 75 -20.71 -84.24 24.19
C ASP A 75 -20.48 -83.08 25.18
N ALA A 76 -20.46 -81.83 24.69
CA ALA A 76 -20.36 -80.65 25.53
C ALA A 76 -21.58 -80.47 26.45
N PHE A 77 -22.79 -80.60 25.91
CA PHE A 77 -24.02 -80.54 26.70
C PHE A 77 -24.12 -81.72 27.69
N GLN A 78 -23.73 -82.93 27.28
CA GLN A 78 -23.71 -84.09 28.17
C GLN A 78 -22.72 -83.90 29.34
N SER A 79 -21.50 -83.48 29.05
CA SER A 79 -20.46 -83.22 30.06
C SER A 79 -20.91 -82.15 31.06
N ALA A 80 -21.49 -81.05 30.59
CA ALA A 80 -22.00 -79.98 31.46
C ALA A 80 -23.20 -80.43 32.29
N ALA A 81 -24.11 -81.24 31.73
CA ALA A 81 -25.23 -81.82 32.47
C ALA A 81 -24.76 -82.77 33.58
N VAL A 82 -23.81 -83.66 33.29
CA VAL A 82 -23.26 -84.62 34.27
C VAL A 82 -22.59 -83.89 35.44
N ARG A 83 -21.85 -82.81 35.19
CA ARG A 83 -21.22 -81.97 36.24
C ARG A 83 -22.22 -81.29 37.16
N ASN A 84 -23.41 -80.98 36.65
CA ASN A 84 -24.46 -80.29 37.39
C ASN A 84 -25.57 -81.25 37.87
N ALA A 85 -25.41 -82.57 37.70
CA ALA A 85 -26.46 -83.55 37.95
C ALA A 85 -26.92 -83.62 39.42
N ASP A 86 -25.99 -83.37 40.36
CA ASP A 86 -26.27 -83.39 41.81
C ASP A 86 -26.89 -82.07 42.32
N ARG A 87 -27.06 -81.07 41.44
CA ARG A 87 -27.64 -79.77 41.82
C ARG A 87 -29.17 -79.82 41.76
N GLY A 88 -29.82 -79.03 42.60
CA GLY A 88 -31.28 -78.96 42.67
C GLY A 88 -31.94 -78.36 41.42
N ILE A 89 -33.28 -78.32 41.42
CA ILE A 89 -34.12 -77.75 40.34
C ILE A 89 -34.03 -76.21 40.20
N ASP A 90 -33.08 -75.58 40.88
CA ASP A 90 -32.74 -74.14 40.79
C ASP A 90 -31.50 -73.89 39.93
N ALA A 91 -30.77 -74.95 39.56
CA ALA A 91 -29.50 -74.83 38.87
C ALA A 91 -29.68 -74.44 37.41
N LEU A 92 -28.85 -73.49 36.98
CA LEU A 92 -28.57 -73.21 35.58
C LEU A 92 -27.13 -73.58 35.29
N VAL A 93 -26.86 -73.96 34.05
CA VAL A 93 -25.50 -74.27 33.61
C VAL A 93 -24.82 -72.99 33.13
N PRO A 94 -23.80 -72.48 33.82
CA PRO A 94 -23.01 -71.34 33.35
C PRO A 94 -22.12 -71.71 32.15
N LEU A 95 -21.68 -70.71 31.38
CA LEU A 95 -20.91 -70.94 30.15
C LEU A 95 -19.57 -71.66 30.42
N TYR A 96 -18.91 -71.37 31.54
CA TYR A 96 -17.59 -71.95 31.84
C TYR A 96 -17.63 -73.48 32.00
N ASP A 97 -18.79 -74.08 32.29
CA ASP A 97 -18.95 -75.53 32.42
C ASP A 97 -18.79 -76.28 31.08
N PHE A 98 -18.88 -75.58 29.95
CA PHE A 98 -18.65 -76.15 28.62
C PHE A 98 -17.17 -76.17 28.22
N TYR A 99 -16.30 -75.45 28.93
CA TYR A 99 -14.87 -75.38 28.62
C TYR A 99 -14.16 -76.75 28.56
N PRO A 100 -14.40 -77.70 29.49
CA PRO A 100 -13.70 -78.98 29.52
C PRO A 100 -13.92 -79.85 28.27
N SER A 101 -15.08 -79.74 27.64
CA SER A 101 -15.39 -80.44 26.39
C SER A 101 -14.71 -79.82 25.17
N ILE A 102 -14.15 -78.62 25.33
CA ILE A 102 -13.40 -77.91 24.30
C ILE A 102 -11.89 -77.99 24.57
N GLU A 103 -11.49 -78.27 25.82
CA GLU A 103 -10.10 -78.27 26.30
C GLU A 103 -9.14 -79.12 25.46
N SER A 104 -9.57 -80.31 25.03
CA SER A 104 -8.76 -81.22 24.21
C SER A 104 -8.52 -80.72 22.77
N PHE A 105 -9.27 -79.71 22.32
CA PHE A 105 -9.18 -79.13 20.99
C PHE A 105 -8.42 -77.79 20.95
N ILE A 106 -7.98 -77.29 22.12
CA ILE A 106 -7.24 -76.04 22.24
C ILE A 106 -5.74 -76.35 22.20
N ASP A 107 -4.96 -75.51 21.51
CA ASP A 107 -3.50 -75.59 21.51
C ASP A 107 -2.97 -75.45 22.96
N THR A 108 -2.00 -76.29 23.34
CA THR A 108 -1.37 -76.28 24.67
C THR A 108 -0.85 -74.89 25.07
N THR A 109 -0.41 -74.09 24.10
CA THR A 109 0.06 -72.71 24.31
C THR A 109 -1.06 -71.73 24.66
N ALA A 110 -2.29 -71.97 24.19
CA ALA A 110 -3.45 -71.11 24.40
C ALA A 110 -4.18 -71.41 25.72
N LYS A 111 -4.15 -72.67 26.21
CA LYS A 111 -4.78 -73.05 27.48
C LYS A 111 -3.88 -72.94 28.71
N ARG A 112 -2.56 -72.82 28.53
CA ARG A 112 -1.58 -72.71 29.63
C ARG A 112 -1.94 -71.66 30.68
N SER A 113 -2.41 -70.48 30.26
CA SER A 113 -2.82 -69.41 31.19
C SER A 113 -4.01 -69.78 32.07
N ILE A 114 -4.89 -70.67 31.59
CA ILE A 114 -6.07 -71.17 32.30
C ILE A 114 -5.65 -72.34 33.21
N ASP A 115 -4.79 -73.23 32.72
CA ASP A 115 -4.31 -74.40 33.47
C ASP A 115 -3.42 -73.99 34.67
N GLU A 116 -2.65 -72.91 34.54
CA GLU A 116 -1.79 -72.38 35.61
C GLU A 116 -2.55 -71.49 36.61
N ALA A 117 -3.72 -70.94 36.24
CA ALA A 117 -4.47 -69.99 37.08
C ALA A 117 -4.86 -70.55 38.47
N PRO A 118 -5.32 -71.81 38.62
CA PRO A 118 -5.62 -72.38 39.94
C PRO A 118 -4.43 -72.48 40.90
N GLY A 119 -3.20 -72.48 40.37
CA GLY A 119 -1.97 -72.50 41.17
C GLY A 119 -1.47 -71.12 41.60
N ASN A 120 -2.12 -70.03 41.16
CA ASN A 120 -1.72 -68.67 41.49
C ASN A 120 -2.39 -68.19 42.78
N ALA A 121 -1.60 -68.01 43.84
CA ALA A 121 -2.09 -67.55 45.15
C ALA A 121 -2.73 -66.14 45.14
N ALA A 122 -2.52 -65.36 44.07
CA ALA A 122 -3.15 -64.05 43.91
C ALA A 122 -4.57 -64.10 43.30
N LEU A 123 -5.06 -65.29 42.94
CA LEU A 123 -6.36 -65.50 42.32
C LEU A 123 -7.32 -66.26 43.25
N ASP A 124 -8.60 -65.92 43.18
CA ASP A 124 -9.71 -66.68 43.78
C ASP A 124 -10.07 -67.86 42.87
N PRO A 125 -10.57 -69.00 43.39
CA PRO A 125 -11.01 -70.12 42.56
C PRO A 125 -11.99 -69.74 41.44
N TYR A 126 -12.86 -68.75 41.67
CA TYR A 126 -13.81 -68.28 40.65
C TYR A 126 -13.13 -67.53 39.49
N ASP A 127 -11.95 -66.95 39.72
CA ASP A 127 -11.21 -66.24 38.68
C ASP A 127 -10.83 -67.20 37.53
N ALA A 128 -10.54 -68.46 37.84
CA ALA A 128 -10.28 -69.50 36.85
C ALA A 128 -11.53 -69.83 36.02
N ASP A 129 -12.72 -69.86 36.63
CA ASP A 129 -13.98 -70.11 35.92
C ASP A 129 -14.36 -68.92 35.03
N LEU A 130 -14.15 -67.69 35.51
CA LEU A 130 -14.35 -66.50 34.69
C LEU A 130 -13.38 -66.49 33.49
N LEU A 131 -12.11 -66.87 33.67
CA LEU A 131 -11.16 -67.00 32.57
C LEU A 131 -11.62 -68.02 31.52
N LYS A 132 -12.16 -69.17 31.95
CA LYS A 132 -12.74 -70.16 31.03
C LYS A 132 -13.89 -69.57 30.21
N ALA A 133 -14.83 -68.86 30.87
CA ALA A 133 -15.93 -68.21 30.17
C ALA A 133 -15.44 -67.15 29.16
N MET A 134 -14.47 -66.30 29.56
CA MET A 134 -13.89 -65.28 28.69
C MET A 134 -13.13 -65.90 27.50
N PHE A 135 -12.42 -67.02 27.72
CA PHE A 135 -11.76 -67.74 26.65
C PHE A 135 -12.76 -68.28 25.62
N LEU A 136 -13.87 -68.85 26.08
CA LEU A 136 -14.90 -69.40 25.20
C LEU A 136 -15.47 -68.35 24.23
N ILE A 137 -15.63 -67.10 24.69
CA ILE A 137 -16.16 -66.02 23.84
C ILE A 137 -15.08 -65.22 23.09
N ARG A 138 -13.79 -65.49 23.32
CA ARG A 138 -12.67 -64.71 22.78
C ARG A 138 -12.74 -64.48 21.27
N TYR A 139 -13.08 -65.53 20.52
CA TYR A 139 -13.06 -65.50 19.06
C TYR A 139 -14.44 -65.23 18.43
N ILE A 140 -15.40 -64.73 19.23
CA ILE A 140 -16.73 -64.33 18.75
C ILE A 140 -17.16 -62.95 19.30
N PRO A 141 -16.28 -61.92 19.27
CA PRO A 141 -16.58 -60.60 19.83
C PRO A 141 -17.75 -59.90 19.12
N ASP A 142 -18.00 -60.25 17.85
CA ASP A 142 -19.15 -59.73 17.09
C ASP A 142 -20.48 -60.21 17.71
N ILE A 143 -20.50 -61.40 18.30
CA ILE A 143 -21.72 -62.06 18.80
C ILE A 143 -21.99 -61.67 20.24
N VAL A 144 -20.97 -61.73 21.10
CA VAL A 144 -21.06 -61.36 22.51
C VAL A 144 -19.97 -60.37 22.86
N LYS A 145 -20.39 -59.15 23.25
CA LYS A 145 -19.46 -58.16 23.78
C LYS A 145 -19.10 -58.51 25.23
N PRO A 146 -17.81 -58.60 25.59
CA PRO A 146 -17.39 -59.05 26.92
C PRO A 146 -17.40 -57.90 27.95
N ASN A 147 -18.55 -57.25 28.12
CA ASN A 147 -18.79 -56.28 29.20
C ASN A 147 -19.26 -57.00 30.48
N ILE A 148 -19.23 -56.31 31.63
CA ILE A 148 -19.58 -56.90 32.94
C ILE A 148 -21.00 -57.47 32.94
N ASP A 149 -21.95 -56.80 32.29
CA ASP A 149 -23.35 -57.24 32.15
C ASP A 149 -23.47 -58.59 31.45
N ASN A 150 -22.83 -58.72 30.28
CA ASN A 150 -22.87 -59.93 29.48
C ASN A 150 -22.06 -61.06 30.12
N LEU A 151 -20.92 -60.77 30.74
CA LEU A 151 -20.16 -61.74 31.52
C LEU A 151 -20.97 -62.27 32.71
N ALA A 152 -21.73 -61.41 33.39
CA ALA A 152 -22.66 -61.83 34.44
C ALA A 152 -23.74 -62.76 33.88
N THR A 153 -24.36 -62.42 32.74
CA THR A 153 -25.33 -63.28 32.06
C THR A 153 -24.74 -64.65 31.70
N LEU A 154 -23.49 -64.71 31.22
CA LEU A 154 -22.82 -65.96 30.88
C LEU A 154 -22.44 -66.82 32.09
N CYS A 155 -22.27 -66.22 33.26
CA CYS A 155 -21.85 -66.92 34.48
C CYS A 155 -23.01 -67.18 35.46
N VAL A 156 -24.27 -66.91 35.07
CA VAL A 156 -25.44 -67.25 35.89
C VAL A 156 -25.49 -68.77 36.06
N ASN A 157 -25.49 -69.21 37.31
CA ASN A 157 -25.50 -70.62 37.67
C ASN A 157 -26.78 -71.06 38.40
N GLU A 158 -27.70 -70.14 38.74
CA GLU A 158 -28.96 -70.41 39.45
C GLU A 158 -30.07 -69.45 39.04
N ILE A 159 -31.34 -69.89 39.11
CA ILE A 159 -32.53 -69.13 38.70
C ILE A 159 -32.77 -67.87 39.56
N ASP A 160 -32.40 -67.87 40.84
CA ASP A 160 -32.59 -66.73 41.75
C ASP A 160 -31.26 -66.00 42.06
N ALA A 161 -30.28 -66.10 41.17
CA ALA A 161 -28.98 -65.47 41.38
C ALA A 161 -29.11 -63.94 41.54
N ASP A 162 -28.46 -63.39 42.57
CA ASP A 162 -28.32 -61.94 42.74
C ASP A 162 -27.36 -61.39 41.68
N LYS A 163 -27.92 -60.84 40.60
CA LYS A 163 -27.15 -60.29 39.48
C LYS A 163 -26.27 -59.11 39.91
N LEU A 164 -26.65 -58.34 40.93
CA LEU A 164 -25.83 -57.24 41.44
C LEU A 164 -24.60 -57.78 42.17
N ALA A 165 -24.78 -58.78 43.04
CA ALA A 165 -23.68 -59.45 43.73
C ALA A 165 -22.74 -60.16 42.73
N LEU A 166 -23.31 -60.84 41.72
CA LEU A 166 -22.52 -61.50 40.66
C LEU A 166 -21.69 -60.49 39.86
N LYS A 167 -22.27 -59.35 39.46
CA LYS A 167 -21.53 -58.28 38.77
C LYS A 167 -20.37 -57.74 39.61
N ARG A 168 -20.59 -57.50 40.91
CA ARG A 168 -19.53 -57.07 41.85
C ARG A 168 -18.41 -58.10 41.93
N ARG A 169 -18.76 -59.38 42.09
CA ARG A 169 -17.78 -60.48 42.12
C ARG A 169 -16.97 -60.56 40.82
N ILE A 170 -17.63 -60.42 39.67
CA ILE A 170 -16.97 -60.39 38.36
C ILE A 170 -16.04 -59.17 38.25
N GLN A 171 -16.46 -57.99 38.70
CA GLN A 171 -15.63 -56.80 38.66
C GLN A 171 -14.36 -56.94 39.52
N GLU A 172 -14.48 -57.50 40.73
CA GLU A 172 -13.32 -57.81 41.59
C GLU A 172 -12.40 -58.86 40.98
N SER A 173 -12.98 -59.89 40.35
CA SER A 173 -12.26 -60.93 39.62
C SER A 173 -11.48 -60.34 38.44
N LEU A 174 -12.12 -59.51 37.61
CA LEU A 174 -11.48 -58.82 36.49
C LEU A 174 -10.34 -57.91 36.96
N ALA A 175 -10.48 -57.21 38.10
CA ALA A 175 -9.41 -56.40 38.66
C ALA A 175 -8.18 -57.25 39.08
N ARG A 176 -8.40 -58.42 39.70
CA ARG A 176 -7.31 -59.36 40.03
C ARG A 176 -6.67 -59.92 38.76
N LEU A 177 -7.47 -60.32 37.78
CA LEU A 177 -7.01 -60.84 36.49
C LEU A 177 -6.24 -59.80 35.67
N GLU A 178 -6.65 -58.52 35.68
CA GLU A 178 -5.95 -57.39 35.05
C GLU A 178 -4.57 -57.21 35.69
N LYS A 179 -4.51 -57.26 37.03
CA LYS A 179 -3.24 -57.15 37.78
C LYS A 179 -2.26 -58.28 37.47
N GLN A 180 -2.77 -59.50 37.24
CA GLN A 180 -1.98 -60.65 36.81
C GLN A 180 -1.72 -60.68 35.29
N ARG A 181 -2.20 -59.67 34.55
CA ARG A 181 -2.11 -59.59 33.08
C ARG A 181 -2.69 -60.83 32.40
N LEU A 182 -3.80 -61.35 32.89
CA LEU A 182 -4.53 -62.47 32.27
C LEU A 182 -5.69 -61.96 31.39
N VAL A 183 -6.12 -60.72 31.63
CA VAL A 183 -7.11 -60.00 30.82
C VAL A 183 -6.62 -58.59 30.50
N SER A 184 -7.06 -58.01 29.39
CA SER A 184 -6.93 -56.57 29.10
C SER A 184 -8.29 -55.90 29.05
N ARG A 185 -8.30 -54.60 29.32
CA ARG A 185 -9.47 -53.75 29.26
C ARG A 185 -9.36 -52.77 28.09
N ASN A 186 -10.43 -52.65 27.30
CA ASN A 186 -10.59 -51.62 26.28
C ASN A 186 -11.96 -50.94 26.49
N GLY A 187 -11.97 -49.81 27.20
CA GLY A 187 -13.23 -49.15 27.60
C GLY A 187 -13.99 -49.96 28.66
N ASP A 188 -15.21 -50.40 28.35
CA ASP A 188 -16.05 -51.27 29.19
C ASP A 188 -15.90 -52.76 28.85
N LEU A 189 -15.12 -53.10 27.81
CA LEU A 189 -14.93 -54.45 27.31
C LEU A 189 -13.67 -55.10 27.90
N TRP A 190 -13.77 -56.38 28.22
CA TRP A 190 -12.71 -57.18 28.82
C TRP A 190 -12.31 -58.35 27.92
N PHE A 191 -11.02 -58.52 27.67
CA PHE A 191 -10.52 -59.54 26.75
C PHE A 191 -9.53 -60.44 27.46
N PHE A 192 -9.67 -61.75 27.27
CA PHE A 192 -8.65 -62.73 27.71
C PHE A 192 -7.34 -62.49 26.95
N LEU A 193 -6.18 -62.64 27.60
CA LEU A 193 -4.86 -62.49 26.96
C LEU A 193 -4.16 -63.83 26.74
N THR A 194 -3.73 -64.09 25.50
CA THR A 194 -2.83 -65.23 25.19
C THR A 194 -1.43 -64.97 25.71
N ASN A 195 -0.60 -66.01 25.88
CA ASN A 195 0.78 -65.85 26.38
C ASN A 195 1.60 -64.81 25.59
N GLU A 196 1.49 -64.81 24.25
CA GLU A 196 2.16 -63.81 23.39
C GLU A 196 1.65 -62.39 23.67
N GLU A 197 0.34 -62.21 23.83
CA GLU A 197 -0.26 -60.91 24.17
C GLU A 197 0.11 -60.45 25.59
N ARG A 198 0.30 -61.39 26.52
CA ARG A 198 0.77 -61.13 27.89
C ARG A 198 2.20 -60.64 27.89
N ASP A 199 3.06 -61.23 27.07
CA ASP A 199 4.44 -60.79 26.89
C ASP A 199 4.47 -59.36 26.32
N VAL A 200 3.68 -59.08 25.29
CA VAL A 200 3.53 -57.72 24.73
C VAL A 200 2.99 -56.75 25.78
N ALA A 201 1.93 -57.10 26.51
CA ALA A 201 1.37 -56.25 27.56
C ALA A 201 2.38 -55.96 28.68
N ARG A 202 3.23 -56.93 29.01
CA ARG A 202 4.33 -56.75 29.96
C ARG A 202 5.36 -55.77 29.43
N GLU A 203 5.79 -55.94 28.19
CA GLU A 203 6.77 -55.04 27.58
C GLU A 203 6.25 -53.61 27.45
N ILE A 204 5.01 -53.43 27.02
CA ILE A 204 4.32 -52.12 26.98
C ILE A 204 4.29 -51.49 28.38
N GLY A 205 3.96 -52.27 29.42
CA GLY A 205 3.94 -51.77 30.79
C GLY A 205 5.30 -51.35 31.36
N HIS A 206 6.42 -51.77 30.74
CA HIS A 206 7.77 -51.33 31.08
C HIS A 206 8.24 -50.13 30.27
N VAL A 207 7.45 -49.66 29.30
CA VAL A 207 7.78 -48.43 28.56
C VAL A 207 7.62 -47.23 29.49
N GLU A 208 8.70 -46.48 29.65
CA GLU A 208 8.70 -45.25 30.44
C GLU A 208 8.03 -44.09 29.68
N VAL A 209 7.13 -43.40 30.37
CA VAL A 209 6.45 -42.20 29.88
C VAL A 209 6.70 -41.08 30.86
N SER A 210 7.35 -40.01 30.38
CA SER A 210 7.65 -38.84 31.20
C SER A 210 6.43 -37.94 31.40
N ALA A 211 6.42 -37.16 32.48
CA ALA A 211 5.37 -36.18 32.74
C ALA A 211 5.23 -35.14 31.60
N ASN A 212 6.35 -34.72 31.00
CA ASN A 212 6.35 -33.77 29.88
C ASN A 212 5.68 -34.35 28.61
N GLU A 213 5.85 -35.64 28.35
CA GLU A 213 5.17 -36.30 27.22
C GLU A 213 3.66 -36.37 27.45
N LYS A 214 3.23 -36.66 28.68
CA LYS A 214 1.81 -36.60 29.06
C LYS A 214 1.25 -35.19 28.91
N TRP A 215 1.95 -34.18 29.43
CA TRP A 215 1.56 -32.78 29.33
C TRP A 215 1.44 -32.32 27.87
N ARG A 216 2.38 -32.73 27.01
CA ARG A 216 2.36 -32.41 25.58
C ARG A 216 1.18 -33.06 24.86
N LEU A 217 0.92 -34.35 25.12
CA LEU A 217 -0.24 -35.04 24.58
C LEU A 217 -1.55 -34.39 25.05
N LEU A 218 -1.66 -34.08 26.35
CA LEU A 218 -2.83 -33.44 26.91
C LEU A 218 -3.07 -32.06 26.30
N SER A 219 -2.01 -31.28 26.09
CA SER A 219 -2.08 -29.98 25.43
C SER A 219 -2.58 -30.10 23.99
N GLU A 220 -2.12 -31.10 23.25
CA GLU A 220 -2.57 -31.39 21.89
C GLU A 220 -4.05 -31.79 21.86
N LEU A 221 -4.46 -32.74 22.72
CA LEU A 221 -5.85 -33.19 22.82
C LEU A 221 -6.80 -32.03 23.16
N VAL A 222 -6.41 -31.18 24.13
CA VAL A 222 -7.24 -30.07 24.59
C VAL A 222 -7.27 -28.93 23.55
N TYR A 223 -6.12 -28.42 23.15
CA TYR A 223 -6.08 -27.20 22.33
C TYR A 223 -6.21 -27.44 20.84
N ASP A 224 -5.62 -28.52 20.32
CA ASP A 224 -5.59 -28.78 18.88
C ASP A 224 -6.81 -29.63 18.46
N ASP A 225 -7.16 -30.70 19.18
CA ASP A 225 -8.32 -31.54 18.83
C ASP A 225 -9.67 -30.98 19.34
N ILE A 226 -9.83 -30.83 20.66
CA ILE A 226 -11.11 -30.43 21.28
C ILE A 226 -11.46 -28.99 20.90
N LEU A 227 -10.54 -28.05 21.14
CA LEU A 227 -10.73 -26.63 20.83
C LEU A 227 -10.43 -26.29 19.36
N GLY A 228 -10.00 -27.25 18.55
CA GLY A 228 -9.84 -27.09 17.10
C GLY A 228 -8.69 -26.17 16.68
N GLY A 229 -7.66 -26.06 17.52
CA GLY A 229 -6.47 -25.24 17.23
C GLY A 229 -6.71 -23.73 17.27
N GLN A 230 -7.85 -23.28 17.83
CA GLN A 230 -8.19 -21.86 17.89
C GLN A 230 -7.14 -21.07 18.67
N THR A 231 -6.62 -20.02 18.04
CA THR A 231 -5.68 -19.05 18.65
C THR A 231 -6.32 -17.67 18.83
N LYS A 232 -7.52 -17.49 18.29
CA LYS A 232 -8.27 -16.25 18.30
C LYS A 232 -9.77 -16.52 18.39
N VAL A 233 -10.48 -15.63 19.07
CA VAL A 233 -11.95 -15.65 19.15
C VAL A 233 -12.49 -14.39 18.48
N ARG A 234 -13.56 -14.58 17.69
CA ARG A 234 -14.28 -13.46 17.10
C ARG A 234 -15.24 -12.87 18.12
N HIS A 235 -15.05 -11.60 18.46
CA HIS A 235 -15.89 -10.96 19.46
C HIS A 235 -17.30 -10.70 18.92
N LYS A 236 -18.33 -11.06 19.70
CA LYS A 236 -19.74 -11.10 19.29
C LYS A 236 -20.26 -9.75 18.81
N LEU A 237 -19.89 -8.66 19.50
CA LEU A 237 -20.36 -7.30 19.19
C LEU A 237 -19.51 -6.62 18.12
N THR A 238 -18.18 -6.67 18.26
CA THR A 238 -17.28 -5.89 17.40
C THR A 238 -16.94 -6.60 16.09
N LYS A 239 -17.23 -7.91 15.99
CA LYS A 239 -16.89 -8.77 14.84
C LYS A 239 -15.39 -8.80 14.50
N ALA A 240 -14.54 -8.30 15.39
CA ALA A 240 -13.09 -8.35 15.28
C ALA A 240 -12.55 -9.61 15.94
N ASP A 241 -11.40 -10.08 15.46
CA ASP A 241 -10.71 -11.23 16.04
C ASP A 241 -9.72 -10.77 17.12
N TYR A 242 -9.71 -11.49 18.24
CA TYR A 242 -8.77 -11.26 19.34
C TYR A 242 -8.00 -12.54 19.64
N GLU A 243 -6.68 -12.42 19.57
CA GLU A 243 -5.76 -13.50 19.89
C GLU A 243 -5.61 -13.66 21.41
N PHE A 244 -5.39 -14.89 21.85
CA PHE A 244 -5.19 -15.24 23.25
C PHE A 244 -4.08 -16.28 23.39
N ASN A 245 -3.39 -16.24 24.54
CA ASN A 245 -2.42 -17.27 24.92
C ASN A 245 -3.15 -18.51 25.40
N ARG A 246 -2.56 -19.68 25.17
CA ARG A 246 -3.07 -20.98 25.60
C ARG A 246 -2.16 -21.52 26.69
N LEU A 247 -2.71 -21.82 27.86
CA LEU A 247 -1.95 -22.36 28.98
C LEU A 247 -2.60 -23.66 29.47
N LEU A 248 -1.80 -24.67 29.76
CA LEU A 248 -2.24 -25.90 30.40
C LEU A 248 -1.48 -26.03 31.72
N ASP A 249 -2.22 -26.10 32.83
CA ASP A 249 -1.67 -26.24 34.19
C ASP A 249 -0.63 -25.16 34.52
N GLY A 250 -0.83 -23.94 34.00
CA GLY A 250 0.06 -22.80 34.18
C GLY A 250 1.22 -22.69 33.17
N ALA A 251 1.50 -23.73 32.40
CA ALA A 251 2.55 -23.72 31.37
C ALA A 251 1.99 -23.30 29.99
N PRO A 252 2.70 -22.45 29.22
CA PRO A 252 2.23 -22.01 27.91
C PRO A 252 2.31 -23.11 26.84
N TRP A 253 1.24 -23.30 26.08
CA TRP A 253 1.20 -24.13 24.88
C TRP A 253 1.61 -23.32 23.64
N LYS A 254 2.82 -23.59 23.14
CA LYS A 254 3.48 -22.84 22.06
C LYS A 254 3.84 -21.41 22.53
N ASN A 255 3.60 -20.37 21.73
CA ASN A 255 3.99 -19.00 22.09
C ASN A 255 2.92 -18.32 22.95
N ALA A 256 3.36 -17.57 23.97
CA ALA A 256 2.53 -16.71 24.79
C ALA A 256 3.02 -15.25 24.67
N SER A 257 2.38 -14.49 23.78
CA SER A 257 2.75 -13.08 23.49
C SER A 257 1.53 -12.15 23.35
N HIS A 258 0.34 -12.65 23.68
CA HIS A 258 -0.91 -11.92 23.57
C HIS A 258 -1.33 -11.35 24.92
N PRO A 259 -2.11 -10.25 24.95
CA PRO A 259 -2.58 -9.65 26.20
C PRO A 259 -3.63 -10.52 26.91
N LEU A 260 -4.43 -11.28 26.16
CA LEU A 260 -5.44 -12.19 26.70
C LEU A 260 -4.84 -13.56 26.92
N SER A 261 -5.25 -14.26 27.97
CA SER A 261 -4.81 -15.62 28.27
C SER A 261 -5.99 -16.51 28.64
N LEU A 262 -5.96 -17.73 28.12
CA LEU A 262 -6.83 -18.83 28.51
C LEU A 262 -5.98 -19.92 29.15
N GLU A 263 -6.40 -20.34 30.33
CA GLU A 263 -5.77 -21.39 31.10
C GLU A 263 -6.75 -22.53 31.36
N ILE A 264 -6.30 -23.75 31.15
CA ILE A 264 -7.03 -24.97 31.48
C ILE A 264 -6.24 -25.69 32.55
N ALA A 265 -6.84 -25.83 33.73
CA ALA A 265 -6.29 -26.55 34.86
C ALA A 265 -6.95 -27.93 34.95
N THR A 266 -6.13 -28.97 34.91
CA THR A 266 -6.52 -30.37 34.85
C THR A 266 -6.08 -31.13 36.11
N PRO A 267 -6.74 -32.24 36.48
CA PRO A 267 -6.36 -33.08 37.61
C PRO A 267 -4.93 -33.64 37.57
N LEU A 268 -4.25 -33.54 36.43
CA LEU A 268 -2.87 -34.00 36.26
C LEU A 268 -1.82 -32.93 36.61
N GLY A 269 -2.25 -31.68 36.79
CA GLY A 269 -1.37 -30.60 37.21
C GLY A 269 -1.04 -30.66 38.70
N ASP A 270 0.22 -30.41 39.05
CA ASP A 270 0.73 -30.49 40.44
C ASP A 270 -0.07 -29.62 41.44
N ASP A 271 -0.59 -28.48 40.97
CA ASP A 271 -1.33 -27.51 41.79
C ASP A 271 -2.85 -27.77 41.86
N TYR A 272 -3.37 -28.79 41.17
CA TYR A 272 -4.81 -28.92 40.94
C TYR A 272 -5.62 -29.07 42.24
N GLU A 273 -5.14 -29.87 43.20
CA GLU A 273 -5.81 -30.04 44.49
C GLU A 273 -5.84 -28.73 45.31
N LEU A 274 -4.87 -27.85 45.07
CA LEU A 274 -4.77 -26.58 45.77
C LEU A 274 -5.69 -25.50 45.17
N LEU A 275 -6.24 -25.71 43.97
CA LEU A 275 -7.12 -24.78 43.26
C LEU A 275 -8.54 -24.74 43.85
N SER A 276 -8.66 -24.29 45.10
CA SER A 276 -9.96 -23.91 45.67
C SER A 276 -10.61 -22.76 44.90
N GLU A 277 -11.92 -22.55 45.06
CA GLU A 277 -12.65 -21.44 44.43
C GLU A 277 -11.97 -20.08 44.66
N ALA A 278 -11.54 -19.80 45.89
CA ALA A 278 -10.83 -18.57 46.24
C ALA A 278 -9.48 -18.44 45.49
N ARG A 279 -8.74 -19.55 45.33
CA ARG A 279 -7.47 -19.55 44.60
C ARG A 279 -7.67 -19.40 43.10
N CYS A 280 -8.73 -20.01 42.54
CA CYS A 280 -9.12 -19.81 41.14
C CYS A 280 -9.51 -18.37 40.85
N ILE A 281 -10.28 -17.75 41.74
CA ILE A 281 -10.62 -16.32 41.68
C ILE A 281 -9.34 -15.48 41.64
N LEU A 282 -8.43 -15.66 42.61
CA LEU A 282 -7.16 -14.93 42.65
C LEU A 282 -6.33 -15.13 41.37
N ARG A 283 -6.09 -16.40 40.97
CA ARG A 283 -5.32 -16.76 39.77
C ARG A 283 -5.91 -16.18 38.49
N SER A 284 -7.24 -16.11 38.39
CA SER A 284 -7.93 -15.49 37.25
C SER A 284 -7.81 -13.96 37.17
N SER A 285 -7.40 -13.31 38.26
CA SER A 285 -7.17 -11.85 38.34
C SER A 285 -5.71 -11.44 38.11
N GLU A 286 -4.77 -12.38 38.23
CA GLU A 286 -3.33 -12.12 38.05
C GLU A 286 -2.97 -11.71 36.62
N SER A 287 -1.89 -10.93 36.47
CA SER A 287 -1.30 -10.54 35.19
C SER A 287 -2.26 -9.84 34.21
N GLY A 288 -3.17 -9.00 34.73
CA GLY A 288 -4.14 -8.27 33.90
C GLY A 288 -5.43 -9.05 33.61
N GLY A 289 -5.57 -10.23 34.22
CA GLY A 289 -6.75 -11.07 34.13
C GLY A 289 -6.67 -12.13 33.03
N ARG A 290 -7.14 -13.33 33.36
CA ARG A 290 -7.18 -14.47 32.44
C ARG A 290 -8.50 -15.22 32.57
N ALA A 291 -8.86 -15.95 31.52
CA ALA A 291 -9.89 -16.97 31.55
C ALA A 291 -9.27 -18.26 32.11
N LEU A 292 -9.90 -18.88 33.10
CA LEU A 292 -9.46 -20.12 33.74
C LEU A 292 -10.61 -21.14 33.73
N ILE A 293 -10.34 -22.32 33.21
CA ILE A 293 -11.22 -23.48 33.26
C ILE A 293 -10.58 -24.48 34.21
N ARG A 294 -11.20 -24.72 35.37
CA ARG A 294 -10.83 -25.84 36.24
C ARG A 294 -11.72 -27.01 35.83
N THR A 295 -11.16 -27.99 35.13
CA THR A 295 -11.94 -29.15 34.67
C THR A 295 -12.45 -29.98 35.84
N ALA A 296 -13.47 -30.80 35.64
CA ALA A 296 -13.86 -31.80 36.64
C ALA A 296 -12.80 -32.92 36.77
N GLU A 297 -12.91 -33.73 37.82
CA GLU A 297 -12.08 -34.93 38.00
C GLU A 297 -12.55 -36.07 37.08
N GLY A 298 -11.58 -36.70 36.40
CA GLY A 298 -11.82 -37.80 35.47
C GLY A 298 -11.41 -39.15 36.03
N ASP A 299 -12.26 -40.16 35.88
CA ASP A 299 -11.92 -41.53 36.23
C ASP A 299 -10.76 -42.06 35.38
N ARG A 300 -9.71 -42.57 36.03
CA ARG A 300 -8.50 -43.21 35.44
C ARG A 300 -7.83 -42.44 34.29
N LEU A 301 -8.02 -41.12 34.17
CA LEU A 301 -7.49 -40.33 33.05
C LEU A 301 -5.96 -40.45 32.90
N ASP A 302 -5.21 -40.35 34.00
CA ASP A 302 -3.74 -40.49 33.98
C ASP A 302 -3.30 -41.88 33.47
N ILE A 303 -4.02 -42.92 33.89
CA ILE A 303 -3.72 -44.31 33.52
C ILE A 303 -3.98 -44.50 32.02
N GLU A 304 -5.10 -44.01 31.49
CA GLU A 304 -5.43 -44.12 30.07
C GLU A 304 -4.44 -43.32 29.19
N LEU A 305 -4.04 -42.11 29.61
CA LEU A 305 -3.01 -41.32 28.90
C LEU A 305 -1.65 -42.01 28.93
N SER A 306 -1.25 -42.54 30.09
CA SER A 306 0.00 -43.31 30.23
C SER A 306 0.00 -44.50 29.28
N LEU A 307 -1.05 -45.31 29.31
CA LEU A 307 -1.16 -46.51 28.49
C LEU A 307 -1.23 -46.17 27.01
N TYR A 308 -1.88 -45.07 26.62
CA TYR A 308 -1.88 -44.57 25.25
C TYR A 308 -0.46 -44.30 24.74
N LEU A 309 0.32 -43.54 25.51
CA LEU A 309 1.70 -43.19 25.16
C LEU A 309 2.64 -44.41 25.18
N GLN A 310 2.45 -45.33 26.14
CA GLN A 310 3.21 -46.57 26.21
C GLN A 310 3.00 -47.42 24.96
N ILE A 311 1.76 -47.55 24.49
CA ILE A 311 1.44 -48.31 23.28
C ILE A 311 2.03 -47.66 22.02
N GLU A 312 1.84 -46.35 21.82
CA GLU A 312 2.41 -45.63 20.66
C GLU A 312 3.93 -45.81 20.60
N LYS A 313 4.63 -45.55 21.72
CA LYS A 313 6.08 -45.71 21.80
C LYS A 313 6.55 -47.14 21.54
N TYR A 314 5.82 -48.13 22.07
CA TYR A 314 6.18 -49.53 21.89
C TYR A 314 6.03 -49.96 20.42
N ILE A 315 4.94 -49.55 19.77
CA ILE A 315 4.68 -49.84 18.36
C ILE A 315 5.73 -49.19 17.46
N ASP A 316 6.15 -47.98 17.78
CA ASP A 316 7.17 -47.24 17.01
C ASP A 316 8.62 -47.71 17.32
N SER A 317 8.79 -48.66 18.24
CA SER A 317 10.12 -49.14 18.60
C SER A 317 10.78 -50.01 17.51
N PRO A 318 12.12 -50.03 17.42
CA PRO A 318 12.83 -50.93 16.49
C PRO A 318 12.48 -52.41 16.70
N LYS A 319 12.18 -52.79 17.95
CA LYS A 319 11.82 -54.16 18.36
C LYS A 319 10.46 -54.59 17.79
N ALA A 320 9.50 -53.68 17.73
CA ALA A 320 8.20 -53.92 17.09
C ALA A 320 8.32 -54.05 15.56
N SER A 321 9.25 -53.32 14.94
CA SER A 321 9.44 -53.33 13.48
C SER A 321 9.99 -54.66 12.93
N THR A 322 10.87 -55.32 13.69
CA THR A 322 11.51 -56.60 13.34
C THR A 322 10.76 -57.83 13.86
N ALA A 323 9.59 -57.65 14.47
CA ALA A 323 8.75 -58.69 15.04
C ALA A 323 8.31 -59.77 14.02
N ALA A 324 8.08 -60.99 14.50
CA ALA A 324 7.49 -62.09 13.72
C ALA A 324 6.05 -61.75 13.26
N ALA A 325 5.54 -62.46 12.24
CA ALA A 325 4.23 -62.16 11.64
C ALA A 325 3.05 -62.26 12.64
N SER A 326 3.08 -63.23 13.57
CA SER A 326 2.07 -63.35 14.64
C SER A 326 2.10 -62.15 15.59
N LEU A 327 3.29 -61.73 15.99
CA LEU A 327 3.50 -60.57 16.86
C LEU A 327 3.10 -59.26 16.16
N LYS A 328 3.36 -59.10 14.86
CA LYS A 328 2.91 -57.94 14.08
C LYS A 328 1.39 -57.79 14.04
N ARG A 329 0.65 -58.92 14.03
CA ARG A 329 -0.82 -58.88 14.13
C ARG A 329 -1.27 -58.34 15.48
N ILE A 330 -0.68 -58.82 16.58
CA ILE A 330 -0.97 -58.34 17.94
C ILE A 330 -0.70 -56.82 18.04
N LEU A 331 0.41 -56.34 17.48
CA LEU A 331 0.74 -54.92 17.46
C LEU A 331 -0.27 -54.07 16.67
N SER A 332 -0.77 -54.60 15.54
CA SER A 332 -1.83 -53.94 14.76
C SER A 332 -3.12 -53.83 15.56
N ASP A 333 -3.53 -54.92 16.21
CA ASP A 333 -4.75 -54.95 17.03
C ASP A 333 -4.61 -53.96 18.20
N ARG A 334 -3.44 -53.91 18.87
CA ARG A 334 -3.14 -52.90 19.90
C ARG A 334 -3.16 -51.47 19.37
N LYS A 335 -2.72 -51.25 18.13
CA LYS A 335 -2.77 -49.92 17.49
C LYS A 335 -4.20 -49.47 17.29
N ASP A 336 -5.07 -50.36 16.83
CA ASP A 336 -6.48 -50.04 16.60
C ASP A 336 -7.23 -49.81 17.92
N GLU A 337 -6.97 -50.62 18.96
CA GLU A 337 -7.45 -50.34 20.33
C GLU A 337 -6.97 -48.97 20.83
N ASN A 338 -5.73 -48.58 20.52
CA ASN A 338 -5.18 -47.30 20.95
C ASN A 338 -5.85 -46.11 20.25
N ARG A 339 -6.24 -46.28 18.98
CA ARG A 339 -7.05 -45.29 18.24
C ARG A 339 -8.41 -45.11 18.91
N GLU A 340 -9.09 -46.21 19.25
CA GLU A 340 -10.36 -46.14 20.00
C GLU A 340 -10.16 -45.50 21.38
N ARG A 341 -9.07 -45.81 22.07
CA ARG A 341 -8.72 -45.18 23.34
C ARG A 341 -8.59 -43.68 23.20
N ARG A 342 -7.90 -43.18 22.17
CA ARG A 342 -7.82 -41.73 21.91
C ARG A 342 -9.21 -41.09 21.79
N HIS A 343 -10.13 -41.72 21.06
CA HIS A 343 -11.48 -41.20 20.89
C HIS A 343 -12.23 -41.11 22.23
N ARG A 344 -12.07 -42.12 23.10
CA ARG A 344 -12.67 -42.09 24.45
C ARG A 344 -12.03 -41.04 25.36
N ILE A 345 -10.70 -40.89 25.31
CA ILE A 345 -9.99 -39.84 26.06
C ILE A 345 -10.49 -38.45 25.62
N LEU A 346 -10.64 -38.22 24.31
CA LEU A 346 -11.19 -36.96 23.78
C LEU A 346 -12.61 -36.69 24.26
N ALA A 347 -13.49 -37.70 24.24
CA ALA A 347 -14.85 -37.58 24.74
C ALA A 347 -14.87 -37.25 26.24
N GLN A 348 -14.11 -38.00 27.04
CA GLN A 348 -13.99 -37.79 28.48
C GLN A 348 -13.45 -36.38 28.79
N LEU A 349 -12.36 -35.95 28.16
CA LEU A 349 -11.80 -34.61 28.37
C LEU A 349 -12.80 -33.51 27.99
N GLY A 350 -13.56 -33.68 26.91
CA GLY A 350 -14.63 -32.76 26.52
C GLY A 350 -15.69 -32.62 27.61
N ASP A 351 -16.15 -33.73 28.17
CA ASP A 351 -17.14 -33.76 29.25
C ASP A 351 -16.60 -33.14 30.55
N LEU A 352 -15.34 -33.41 30.89
CA LEU A 352 -14.69 -32.84 32.07
C LEU A 352 -14.51 -31.32 31.97
N MET A 353 -14.24 -30.80 30.77
CA MET A 353 -14.17 -29.36 30.52
C MET A 353 -15.56 -28.69 30.63
N LEU A 354 -16.61 -29.36 30.16
CA LEU A 354 -17.99 -28.86 30.25
C LEU A 354 -18.56 -28.91 31.67
N SER A 355 -18.17 -29.93 32.44
CA SER A 355 -18.63 -30.15 33.82
C SER A 355 -17.77 -29.42 34.86
N GLY A 356 -16.74 -28.69 34.42
CA GLY A 356 -15.82 -27.95 35.28
C GLY A 356 -16.36 -26.60 35.77
N ASP A 357 -15.52 -25.90 36.56
CA ASP A 357 -15.78 -24.54 37.00
C ASP A 357 -15.05 -23.52 36.11
N PHE A 358 -15.75 -22.42 35.78
CA PHE A 358 -15.23 -21.36 34.92
C PHE A 358 -14.96 -20.08 35.73
N TYR A 359 -13.81 -19.45 35.48
CA TYR A 359 -13.41 -18.21 36.14
C TYR A 359 -12.83 -17.23 35.12
N ALA A 360 -13.08 -15.94 35.31
CA ALA A 360 -12.38 -14.90 34.56
C ALA A 360 -12.29 -13.61 35.38
N LEU A 361 -11.15 -12.91 35.31
CA LEU A 361 -10.97 -11.57 35.89
C LEU A 361 -11.39 -11.47 37.37
N GLY A 362 -11.09 -12.50 38.17
CA GLY A 362 -11.43 -12.50 39.60
C GLY A 362 -12.85 -12.91 39.93
N GLN A 363 -13.59 -13.50 38.99
CA GLN A 363 -14.99 -13.89 39.21
C GLN A 363 -15.25 -15.32 38.72
N LYS A 364 -16.13 -16.03 39.44
CA LYS A 364 -16.69 -17.31 38.99
C LYS A 364 -17.85 -17.05 38.03
N LEU A 365 -17.84 -17.73 36.90
CA LEU A 365 -18.83 -17.55 35.83
C LEU A 365 -19.75 -18.76 35.74
N GLN A 366 -21.01 -18.49 35.38
CA GLN A 366 -22.02 -19.52 35.12
C GLN A 366 -22.23 -19.63 33.61
N ILE A 367 -21.47 -20.52 32.96
CA ILE A 367 -21.50 -20.75 31.52
C ILE A 367 -22.25 -22.05 31.22
N LYS A 368 -23.27 -21.98 30.36
CA LYS A 368 -24.03 -23.16 29.88
C LYS A 368 -23.76 -23.35 28.40
N ALA A 369 -22.69 -24.07 28.09
CA ALA A 369 -22.27 -24.33 26.72
C ALA A 369 -22.63 -25.75 26.28
N ALA A 370 -23.05 -25.91 25.03
CA ALA A 370 -23.34 -27.23 24.44
C ALA A 370 -22.08 -28.00 24.01
N SER A 371 -20.95 -27.31 23.85
CA SER A 371 -19.67 -27.88 23.44
C SER A 371 -18.47 -27.10 23.99
N PRO A 372 -17.28 -27.71 24.12
CA PRO A 372 -16.08 -27.02 24.58
C PRO A 372 -15.71 -25.78 23.73
N ARG A 373 -15.99 -25.80 22.42
CA ARG A 373 -15.74 -24.66 21.52
C ARG A 373 -16.66 -23.49 21.80
N THR A 374 -17.95 -23.75 22.02
CA THR A 374 -18.90 -22.69 22.41
C THR A 374 -18.60 -22.14 23.80
N MET A 375 -18.09 -22.98 24.72
CA MET A 375 -17.62 -22.55 26.04
C MET A 375 -16.43 -21.61 25.93
N LEU A 376 -15.44 -21.98 25.11
CA LEU A 376 -14.28 -21.14 24.79
C LEU A 376 -14.73 -19.77 24.24
N ASP A 377 -15.63 -19.77 23.26
CA ASP A 377 -16.14 -18.55 22.66
C ASP A 377 -16.79 -17.63 23.71
N GLU A 378 -17.63 -18.17 24.59
CA GLU A 378 -18.29 -17.39 25.64
C GLU A 378 -17.31 -16.83 26.67
N LEU A 379 -16.39 -17.67 27.14
CA LEU A 379 -15.42 -17.31 28.17
C LEU A 379 -14.44 -16.24 27.68
N VAL A 380 -13.90 -16.40 26.46
CA VAL A 380 -12.98 -15.41 25.88
C VAL A 380 -13.73 -14.14 25.46
N ASN A 381 -14.98 -14.21 24.99
CA ASN A 381 -15.80 -13.01 24.76
C ASN A 381 -16.04 -12.22 26.05
N TYR A 382 -16.31 -12.90 27.16
CA TYR A 382 -16.40 -12.25 28.48
C TYR A 382 -15.08 -11.57 28.85
N LEU A 383 -13.96 -12.26 28.66
CA LEU A 383 -12.63 -11.71 28.92
C LEU A 383 -12.38 -10.45 28.08
N ILE A 384 -12.66 -10.48 26.77
CA ILE A 384 -12.52 -9.31 25.87
C ILE A 384 -13.34 -8.13 26.37
N ALA A 385 -14.62 -8.33 26.69
CA ALA A 385 -15.55 -7.26 27.07
C ALA A 385 -15.13 -6.55 28.38
N ASN A 386 -14.47 -7.27 29.29
CA ASN A 386 -14.09 -6.75 30.60
C ASN A 386 -12.62 -6.32 30.69
N THR A 387 -11.73 -6.89 29.88
CA THR A 387 -10.33 -6.43 29.77
C THR A 387 -10.25 -5.13 28.97
N TYR A 388 -11.00 -4.98 27.88
CA TYR A 388 -11.02 -3.76 27.07
C TYR A 388 -12.20 -2.85 27.46
N THR A 389 -12.08 -2.19 28.62
CA THR A 389 -13.16 -1.35 29.18
C THR A 389 -13.55 -0.15 28.31
N LYS A 390 -12.67 0.31 27.40
CA LYS A 390 -12.94 1.39 26.44
C LYS A 390 -13.32 0.88 25.04
N LEU A 391 -13.54 -0.43 24.87
CA LEU A 391 -14.05 -1.00 23.63
C LEU A 391 -15.38 -0.40 23.14
N PRO A 392 -16.34 -0.03 24.03
CA PRO A 392 -17.60 0.58 23.63
C PRO A 392 -17.49 2.02 23.11
N TYR A 393 -16.34 2.69 23.22
CA TYR A 393 -16.16 4.07 22.73
C TYR A 393 -16.22 4.12 21.20
N LEU A 394 -15.78 3.05 20.54
CA LEU A 394 -15.95 2.82 19.11
C LEU A 394 -17.25 2.03 18.92
N LYS A 395 -18.37 2.71 18.71
CA LYS A 395 -19.70 2.09 18.55
C LYS A 395 -19.94 1.69 17.09
N GLN A 396 -19.84 2.66 16.19
CA GLN A 396 -20.07 2.49 14.76
C GLN A 396 -18.77 2.04 14.09
N ARG A 397 -18.66 0.75 13.82
CA ARG A 397 -17.52 0.16 13.09
C ARG A 397 -17.83 0.06 11.62
N GLN A 398 -16.81 0.26 10.79
CA GLN A 398 -16.94 0.19 9.35
C GLN A 398 -16.75 -1.25 8.88
N ALA A 399 -17.56 -1.67 7.91
CA ALA A 399 -17.40 -3.00 7.30
C ALA A 399 -16.08 -3.09 6.53
N ASP A 400 -15.67 -1.99 5.87
CA ASP A 400 -14.38 -1.83 5.22
C ASP A 400 -13.75 -0.48 5.64
N PRO A 401 -12.97 -0.46 6.74
CA PRO A 401 -12.31 0.76 7.20
C PRO A 401 -11.29 1.31 6.19
N ILE A 402 -10.71 0.47 5.33
CA ILE A 402 -9.71 0.89 4.32
C ILE A 402 -10.39 1.69 3.22
N ALA A 403 -11.52 1.20 2.71
CA ALA A 403 -12.33 1.93 1.74
C ALA A 403 -12.79 3.28 2.31
N GLU A 404 -13.22 3.29 3.58
CA GLU A 404 -13.66 4.52 4.25
C GLU A 404 -12.51 5.52 4.44
N ILE A 405 -11.30 5.08 4.82
CA ILE A 405 -10.12 5.96 4.88
C ILE A 405 -9.90 6.65 3.54
N ARG A 406 -9.99 5.91 2.42
CA ARG A 406 -9.83 6.49 1.08
C ARG A 406 -10.94 7.48 0.75
N ALA A 407 -12.18 7.18 1.11
CA ALA A 407 -13.32 8.08 0.91
C ALA A 407 -13.17 9.38 1.69
N VAL A 408 -12.79 9.30 2.98
CA VAL A 408 -12.53 10.45 3.84
C VAL A 408 -11.43 11.35 3.25
N LEU A 409 -10.33 10.76 2.77
CA LEU A 409 -9.22 11.50 2.16
C LEU A 409 -9.57 12.11 0.79
N ALA A 410 -10.53 11.53 0.06
CA ALA A 410 -10.99 12.03 -1.23
C ALA A 410 -12.06 13.13 -1.12
N SER A 411 -12.63 13.35 0.07
CA SER A 411 -13.66 14.38 0.29
C SER A 411 -13.10 15.78 0.02
N ALA A 412 -13.82 16.56 -0.81
CA ALA A 412 -13.42 17.90 -1.22
C ALA A 412 -13.55 18.97 -0.11
N THR A 413 -14.18 18.63 1.02
CA THR A 413 -14.44 19.57 2.12
C THR A 413 -13.45 19.31 3.26
N ILE A 414 -12.44 20.16 3.38
CA ILE A 414 -11.56 20.21 4.56
C ILE A 414 -12.32 20.97 5.65
N GLY A 415 -12.79 20.30 6.69
CA GLY A 415 -13.50 20.94 7.80
C GLY A 415 -14.45 20.04 8.59
N GLN A 416 -14.75 20.42 9.85
CA GLN A 416 -15.53 19.61 10.80
C GLN A 416 -16.98 19.34 10.35
N GLN A 417 -17.61 20.27 9.62
CA GLN A 417 -19.03 20.20 9.25
C GLN A 417 -19.35 19.11 8.20
N GLY A 418 -18.38 18.70 7.38
CA GLY A 418 -18.56 17.65 6.36
C GLY A 418 -18.19 16.23 6.83
N LEU A 419 -17.52 16.10 7.97
CA LEU A 419 -16.94 14.83 8.45
C LEU A 419 -17.76 14.16 9.57
N GLY A 420 -18.81 14.82 10.06
CA GLY A 420 -19.74 14.24 11.05
C GLY A 420 -19.09 13.81 12.37
N LEU A 421 -17.97 14.46 12.77
CA LEU A 421 -17.15 14.03 13.92
C LEU A 421 -17.90 14.04 15.26
N ASP A 422 -18.91 14.90 15.38
CA ASP A 422 -19.75 15.03 16.58
C ASP A 422 -21.04 14.18 16.52
N GLY A 423 -21.31 13.54 15.37
CA GLY A 423 -22.42 12.61 15.18
C GLY A 423 -22.07 11.17 15.59
N GLU A 424 -23.08 10.31 15.77
CA GLU A 424 -22.84 8.91 16.17
C GLU A 424 -21.96 8.12 15.18
N GLU A 425 -22.06 8.41 13.88
CA GLU A 425 -21.20 7.84 12.82
C GLU A 425 -19.72 8.23 12.96
N GLY A 426 -19.46 9.34 13.66
CA GLY A 426 -18.15 9.87 13.99
C GLY A 426 -17.42 9.08 15.08
N ASN A 427 -18.13 8.34 15.94
CA ASN A 427 -17.63 7.82 17.23
C ASN A 427 -17.02 8.93 18.11
N PRO A 428 -17.84 9.86 18.63
CA PRO A 428 -17.35 11.08 19.27
C PRO A 428 -16.50 10.81 20.52
N LEU A 429 -16.80 9.75 21.29
CA LEU A 429 -15.99 9.33 22.44
C LEU A 429 -14.61 8.81 22.02
N ALA A 430 -14.54 8.02 20.96
CA ALA A 430 -13.27 7.50 20.44
C ALA A 430 -12.42 8.63 19.84
N ILE A 431 -13.03 9.52 19.07
CA ILE A 431 -12.38 10.72 18.52
C ILE A 431 -11.86 11.61 19.65
N LYS A 432 -12.66 11.88 20.69
CA LYS A 432 -12.25 12.71 21.82
C LYS A 432 -11.03 12.12 22.52
N GLU A 433 -11.06 10.84 22.84
CA GLU A 433 -9.96 10.15 23.52
C GLU A 433 -8.67 10.17 22.68
N LEU A 434 -8.79 9.94 21.36
CA LEU A 434 -7.66 10.04 20.43
C LEU A 434 -7.13 11.48 20.34
N ARG A 435 -8.02 12.47 20.22
CA ARG A 435 -7.70 13.89 20.17
C ARG A 435 -6.96 14.33 21.43
N ASP A 436 -7.49 14.02 22.62
CA ASP A 436 -6.89 14.41 23.90
C ASP A 436 -5.49 13.80 24.04
N TYR A 437 -5.31 12.53 23.64
CA TYR A 437 -4.00 11.87 23.62
C TYR A 437 -3.02 12.56 22.67
N LEU A 438 -3.44 12.81 21.42
CA LEU A 438 -2.62 13.47 20.42
C LEU A 438 -2.28 14.91 20.84
N GLN A 439 -3.21 15.66 21.41
CA GLN A 439 -2.97 17.03 21.87
C GLN A 439 -1.93 17.09 22.99
N LEU A 440 -1.95 16.14 23.93
CA LEU A 440 -1.03 16.07 25.06
C LEU A 440 0.37 15.60 24.65
N LYS A 441 0.46 14.57 23.80
CA LYS A 441 1.74 13.95 23.43
C LYS A 441 2.40 14.63 22.23
N ALA A 442 1.64 15.01 21.21
CA ALA A 442 2.19 15.69 20.04
C ALA A 442 2.61 17.15 20.31
N SER A 443 2.26 17.72 21.47
CA SER A 443 2.82 18.99 21.93
C SER A 443 4.23 18.89 22.51
N ALA A 444 4.65 17.69 22.93
CA ALA A 444 5.97 17.45 23.52
C ALA A 444 6.93 16.81 22.51
N GLU A 445 6.47 15.83 21.73
CA GLU A 445 7.31 15.01 20.85
C GLU A 445 6.58 14.61 19.55
N ARG A 446 7.34 14.22 18.52
CA ARG A 446 6.80 13.66 17.27
C ARG A 446 6.31 12.23 17.52
N LEU A 447 5.03 11.95 17.29
CA LEU A 447 4.43 10.62 17.47
C LEU A 447 4.45 9.82 16.16
N LEU A 448 4.72 8.51 16.22
CA LEU A 448 4.54 7.62 15.09
C LEU A 448 3.11 7.06 15.04
N LEU A 449 2.57 6.85 13.84
CA LEU A 449 1.25 6.26 13.66
C LEU A 449 1.20 4.82 14.22
N SER A 450 2.28 4.06 14.10
CA SER A 450 2.40 2.72 14.70
C SER A 450 2.13 2.76 16.20
N ASP A 451 2.70 3.71 16.92
CA ASP A 451 2.60 3.78 18.38
C ASP A 451 1.17 4.16 18.81
N VAL A 452 0.50 5.00 18.02
CA VAL A 452 -0.92 5.32 18.22
C VAL A 452 -1.78 4.08 17.99
N VAL A 453 -1.56 3.36 16.90
CA VAL A 453 -2.29 2.13 16.58
C VAL A 453 -2.08 1.06 17.66
N ASP A 454 -0.83 0.77 18.05
CA ASP A 454 -0.49 -0.22 19.07
C ASP A 454 -1.15 0.12 20.41
N ARG A 455 -1.18 1.41 20.76
CA ARG A 455 -1.82 1.87 22.00
C ARG A 455 -3.34 1.67 21.98
N PHE A 456 -4.03 2.11 20.93
CA PHE A 456 -5.49 2.04 20.86
C PHE A 456 -6.05 0.67 20.44
N THR A 457 -5.21 -0.22 19.90
CA THR A 457 -5.54 -1.65 19.76
C THR A 457 -5.26 -2.44 21.05
N GLY A 458 -4.42 -1.90 21.94
CA GLY A 458 -4.10 -2.46 23.26
C GLY A 458 -5.13 -2.15 24.36
N ILE A 459 -4.83 -2.62 25.58
CA ILE A 459 -5.66 -2.42 26.77
C ILE A 459 -5.55 -0.96 27.23
N PRO A 460 -6.66 -0.28 27.63
CA PRO A 460 -8.05 -0.77 27.73
C PRO A 460 -8.94 -0.58 26.48
N TRP A 461 -8.44 -0.18 25.31
CA TRP A 461 -9.28 0.17 24.16
C TRP A 461 -9.69 -1.02 23.30
N GLY A 462 -8.73 -1.83 22.86
CA GLY A 462 -9.02 -3.00 22.03
C GLY A 462 -9.62 -2.68 20.66
N TRP A 463 -9.41 -1.48 20.10
CA TRP A 463 -10.06 -1.07 18.85
C TRP A 463 -9.44 -1.78 17.64
N LYS A 464 -9.99 -2.95 17.32
CA LYS A 464 -9.63 -3.76 16.16
C LYS A 464 -10.73 -3.72 15.08
N PRO A 465 -10.36 -3.86 13.79
CA PRO A 465 -8.98 -3.95 13.28
C PRO A 465 -8.24 -2.60 13.37
N GLU A 466 -6.92 -2.60 13.24
CA GLU A 466 -6.07 -1.41 13.37
C GLU A 466 -6.51 -0.21 12.52
N TRP A 467 -7.08 -0.45 11.34
CA TRP A 467 -7.58 0.60 10.46
C TRP A 467 -8.78 1.38 11.02
N GLU A 468 -9.49 0.87 12.02
CA GLU A 468 -10.50 1.67 12.74
C GLU A 468 -9.83 2.85 13.46
N VAL A 469 -8.66 2.62 14.09
CA VAL A 469 -7.87 3.68 14.71
C VAL A 469 -7.36 4.64 13.65
N VAL A 470 -6.85 4.11 12.53
CA VAL A 470 -6.31 4.92 11.44
C VAL A 470 -7.40 5.76 10.76
N LEU A 471 -8.64 5.27 10.69
CA LEU A 471 -9.77 6.05 10.20
C LEU A 471 -10.05 7.26 11.08
N LEU A 472 -9.99 7.12 12.41
CA LEU A 472 -10.11 8.26 13.31
C LEU A 472 -8.96 9.26 13.12
N VAL A 473 -7.73 8.78 12.89
CA VAL A 473 -6.59 9.65 12.55
C VAL A 473 -6.82 10.38 11.22
N ALA A 474 -7.29 9.69 10.18
CA ALA A 474 -7.59 10.29 8.88
C ALA A 474 -8.68 11.36 9.00
N ARG A 475 -9.70 11.13 9.82
CA ARG A 475 -10.75 12.11 10.15
C ARG A 475 -10.18 13.36 10.84
N LEU A 476 -9.32 13.20 11.86
CA LEU A 476 -8.65 14.33 12.52
C LEU A 476 -7.71 15.10 11.59
N PHE A 477 -7.05 14.39 10.66
CA PHE A 477 -6.20 14.99 9.63
C PHE A 477 -7.02 15.82 8.64
N MET A 478 -8.14 15.27 8.14
CA MET A 478 -9.05 15.99 7.23
C MET A 478 -9.79 17.14 7.91
N ALA A 479 -9.98 17.08 9.23
CA ALA A 479 -10.50 18.20 10.03
C ALA A 479 -9.46 19.31 10.27
N GLY A 480 -8.20 19.09 9.86
CA GLY A 480 -7.12 20.05 10.06
C GLY A 480 -6.65 20.16 11.51
N GLU A 481 -6.97 19.21 12.38
CA GLU A 481 -6.50 19.26 13.78
C GLU A 481 -5.06 18.75 13.95
N ILE A 482 -4.65 17.85 13.04
CA ILE A 482 -3.32 17.24 13.03
C ILE A 482 -2.68 17.36 11.65
N LYS A 483 -1.36 17.24 11.62
CA LYS A 483 -0.53 17.20 10.42
C LYS A 483 0.15 15.85 10.34
N LEU A 484 0.20 15.27 9.14
CA LEU A 484 0.87 14.00 8.89
C LEU A 484 2.14 14.25 8.05
N MET A 485 3.22 13.58 8.41
CA MET A 485 4.45 13.57 7.63
C MET A 485 4.91 12.13 7.40
N CYS A 486 5.41 11.85 6.20
CA CYS A 486 6.02 10.57 5.85
C CYS A 486 7.47 10.83 5.39
N GLU A 487 8.44 10.14 5.99
CA GLU A 487 9.86 10.22 5.61
C GLU A 487 10.44 11.66 5.55
N GLY A 488 9.86 12.58 6.34
CA GLY A 488 10.30 13.98 6.41
C GLY A 488 9.58 14.93 5.47
N ALA A 489 8.66 14.44 4.63
CA ALA A 489 7.79 15.26 3.79
C ALA A 489 6.36 15.33 4.35
N ASP A 490 5.73 16.50 4.23
CA ASP A 490 4.32 16.70 4.59
C ASP A 490 3.40 15.92 3.64
N LEU A 491 2.47 15.16 4.20
CA LEU A 491 1.42 14.49 3.46
C LEU A 491 0.25 15.44 3.21
N ASP A 492 -0.28 15.39 1.99
CA ASP A 492 -1.56 15.97 1.60
C ASP A 492 -2.62 14.85 1.51
N PRO A 493 -3.93 15.16 1.48
CA PRO A 493 -4.98 14.14 1.42
C PRO A 493 -4.81 13.12 0.27
N LYS A 494 -4.30 13.53 -0.89
CA LYS A 494 -4.08 12.63 -2.04
C LYS A 494 -2.88 11.71 -1.80
N SER A 495 -1.79 12.22 -1.22
CA SER A 495 -0.59 11.42 -0.92
C SER A 495 -0.70 10.59 0.37
N ALA A 496 -1.65 10.91 1.27
CA ALA A 496 -1.87 10.19 2.52
C ALA A 496 -2.55 8.81 2.36
N GLY A 497 -3.19 8.53 1.23
CA GLY A 497 -3.96 7.30 1.04
C GLY A 497 -3.12 6.02 1.15
N ASP A 498 -1.94 5.98 0.54
CA ASP A 498 -1.07 4.78 0.56
C ASP A 498 -0.41 4.55 1.94
N PRO A 499 0.21 5.56 2.59
CA PRO A 499 0.80 5.39 3.92
C PRO A 499 -0.22 5.03 5.02
N LEU A 500 -1.47 5.49 4.93
CA LEU A 500 -2.52 5.22 5.92
C LEU A 500 -3.25 3.90 5.71
N THR A 501 -3.14 3.26 4.54
CA THR A 501 -3.84 1.99 4.27
C THR A 501 -2.94 0.77 4.39
N ARG A 502 -1.62 0.93 4.45
CA ARG A 502 -0.65 -0.17 4.58
C ARG A 502 0.02 -0.19 5.95
N SER A 503 -0.24 -1.23 6.75
CA SER A 503 0.29 -1.36 8.12
C SER A 503 1.81 -1.30 8.22
N VAL A 504 2.53 -1.86 7.24
CA VAL A 504 4.00 -1.78 7.15
C VAL A 504 4.55 -0.36 7.09
N ARG A 505 3.73 0.61 6.65
CA ARG A 505 4.11 2.03 6.54
C ARG A 505 3.75 2.84 7.78
N PHE A 506 3.00 2.30 8.75
CA PHE A 506 2.61 3.05 9.94
C PHE A 506 3.81 3.55 10.76
N ARG A 507 4.94 2.84 10.70
CA ARG A 507 6.21 3.27 11.33
C ARG A 507 6.90 4.44 10.62
N GLN A 508 6.54 4.71 9.37
CA GLN A 508 7.12 5.79 8.55
C GLN A 508 6.28 7.08 8.64
N VAL A 509 5.03 6.98 9.09
CA VAL A 509 4.12 8.10 9.24
C VAL A 509 4.20 8.67 10.65
N SER A 510 4.42 9.97 10.73
CA SER A 510 4.41 10.69 11.99
C SER A 510 3.27 11.70 12.06
N ILE A 511 2.70 11.84 13.25
CA ILE A 511 1.61 12.75 13.58
C ILE A 511 2.18 13.93 14.36
N LEU A 512 1.85 15.13 13.91
CA LEU A 512 2.24 16.40 14.51
C LEU A 512 0.99 17.23 14.81
N LYS A 513 1.05 18.07 15.84
CA LYS A 513 -0.02 19.04 16.14
C LYS A 513 -0.01 20.16 15.09
N LYS A 514 -1.14 20.43 14.43
CA LYS A 514 -1.26 21.62 13.55
C LYS A 514 -1.26 22.86 14.45
N LYS A 515 -0.33 23.78 14.24
CA LYS A 515 -0.36 25.10 14.89
C LYS A 515 -1.39 25.94 14.16
N ILE A 516 -2.34 26.51 14.90
CA ILE A 516 -3.35 27.41 14.33
C ILE A 516 -2.85 28.84 14.50
N PRO A 517 -2.87 29.68 13.44
CA PRO A 517 -2.54 31.09 13.55
C PRO A 517 -3.40 31.77 14.61
N GLN A 518 -2.79 32.66 15.39
CA GLN A 518 -3.56 33.46 16.33
C GLN A 518 -4.53 34.38 15.56
N PRO A 519 -5.72 34.69 16.12
CA PRO A 519 -6.69 35.56 15.46
C PRO A 519 -6.11 36.92 15.03
N GLU A 520 -5.14 37.46 15.79
CA GLU A 520 -4.43 38.68 15.43
C GLU A 520 -3.56 38.54 14.18
N SER A 521 -2.77 37.46 14.06
CA SER A 521 -1.97 37.18 12.86
C SER A 521 -2.88 37.04 11.64
N LEU A 522 -4.02 36.37 11.76
CA LEU A 522 -5.00 36.25 10.66
C LEU A 522 -5.55 37.60 10.24
N LYS A 523 -5.90 38.48 11.18
CA LYS A 523 -6.36 39.83 10.86
C LYS A 523 -5.29 40.62 10.11
N ARG A 524 -4.04 40.63 10.61
CA ARG A 524 -2.92 41.34 9.96
C ARG A 524 -2.63 40.80 8.56
N ALA A 525 -2.76 39.49 8.35
CA ALA A 525 -2.54 38.86 7.05
C ALA A 525 -3.67 39.18 6.06
N ARG A 526 -4.92 39.33 6.53
CA ARG A 526 -6.03 39.83 5.70
C ARG A 526 -5.84 41.29 5.32
N ASP A 527 -5.42 42.13 6.26
CA ASP A 527 -5.13 43.54 5.99
C ASP A 527 -4.02 43.66 4.92
N LEU A 528 -2.94 42.88 5.05
CA LEU A 528 -1.87 42.83 4.03
C LEU A 528 -2.38 42.35 2.66
N TYR A 529 -3.31 41.37 2.63
CA TYR A 529 -3.87 40.88 1.36
C TYR A 529 -4.63 42.00 0.65
N LYS A 530 -5.41 42.77 1.42
CA LYS A 530 -6.16 43.92 0.92
C LYS A 530 -5.21 45.01 0.43
N ASP A 531 -4.14 45.29 1.17
CA ASP A 531 -3.16 46.31 0.79
C ASP A 531 -2.43 45.95 -0.52
N MET A 532 -2.03 44.69 -0.69
CA MET A 532 -1.29 44.24 -1.89
C MET A 532 -2.17 44.06 -3.14
N PHE A 533 -3.38 43.53 -2.99
CA PHE A 533 -4.20 43.10 -4.12
C PHE A 533 -5.50 43.90 -4.31
N ALA A 534 -5.82 44.83 -3.39
CA ALA A 534 -7.08 45.57 -3.36
C ALA A 534 -8.34 44.67 -3.39
N LYS A 535 -8.25 43.46 -2.81
CA LYS A 535 -9.32 42.45 -2.74
C LYS A 535 -9.60 42.04 -1.30
N ILE A 536 -10.81 41.56 -1.04
CA ILE A 536 -11.20 40.99 0.25
C ILE A 536 -10.99 39.47 0.17
N SER A 537 -10.29 38.92 1.16
CA SER A 537 -10.05 37.49 1.30
C SER A 537 -11.06 36.82 2.24
N ARG A 538 -11.07 35.49 2.23
CA ARG A 538 -11.82 34.67 3.20
C ARG A 538 -11.30 34.81 4.64
N GLU A 539 -12.16 34.49 5.61
CA GLU A 539 -11.86 34.69 7.03
C GLU A 539 -11.04 33.57 7.67
N ASP A 540 -11.18 32.34 7.18
CA ASP A 540 -10.46 31.18 7.69
C ASP A 540 -9.01 31.12 7.16
N ALA A 541 -8.10 30.53 7.94
CA ALA A 541 -6.68 30.51 7.62
C ALA A 541 -6.36 29.81 6.29
N ASP A 542 -6.99 28.66 6.05
CA ASP A 542 -6.73 27.85 4.86
C ASP A 542 -7.32 28.54 3.60
N GLY A 543 -8.50 29.16 3.72
CA GLY A 543 -9.12 29.99 2.70
C GLY A 543 -8.29 31.23 2.34
N LEU A 544 -7.77 31.94 3.34
CA LEU A 544 -6.87 33.08 3.15
C LEU A 544 -5.60 32.68 2.38
N VAL A 545 -4.97 31.57 2.77
CA VAL A 545 -3.77 31.07 2.08
C VAL A 545 -4.08 30.66 0.64
N ALA A 546 -5.24 30.05 0.38
CA ALA A 546 -5.66 29.75 -0.98
C ALA A 546 -5.87 31.02 -1.83
N ASP A 547 -6.44 32.08 -1.26
CA ASP A 547 -6.62 33.37 -1.95
C ASP A 547 -5.26 34.05 -2.25
N TYR A 548 -4.30 33.98 -1.32
CA TYR A 548 -2.92 34.40 -1.55
C TYR A 548 -2.25 33.60 -2.66
N ARG A 549 -2.38 32.28 -2.65
CA ARG A 549 -1.76 31.42 -3.68
C ARG A 549 -2.30 31.73 -5.07
N ALA A 550 -3.61 31.95 -5.19
CA ALA A 550 -4.22 32.34 -6.46
C ALA A 550 -3.66 33.69 -6.94
N ALA A 551 -3.69 34.73 -6.10
CA ALA A 551 -3.25 36.06 -6.47
C ALA A 551 -1.74 36.15 -6.79
N LEU A 552 -0.90 35.49 -5.99
CA LEU A 552 0.54 35.37 -6.25
C LEU A 552 0.82 34.53 -7.51
N GLY A 553 -0.01 33.52 -7.78
CA GLY A 553 0.04 32.74 -9.01
C GLY A 553 -0.25 33.57 -10.26
N ASP A 554 -1.26 34.43 -10.20
CA ASP A 554 -1.62 35.36 -11.28
C ASP A 554 -0.46 36.32 -11.56
N TRP A 555 0.12 36.95 -10.52
CA TRP A 555 1.30 37.80 -10.66
C TRP A 555 2.49 37.04 -11.26
N GLN A 556 2.76 35.83 -10.78
CA GLN A 556 3.86 35.03 -11.33
C GLN A 556 3.63 34.68 -12.81
N GLY A 557 2.39 34.44 -13.22
CA GLY A 557 2.01 34.22 -14.61
C GLY A 557 2.28 35.44 -15.49
N ASP A 558 1.79 36.60 -15.08
CA ASP A 558 2.00 37.89 -15.77
C ASP A 558 3.50 38.20 -15.92
N LEU A 559 4.25 38.13 -14.81
CA LEU A 559 5.69 38.44 -14.78
C LEU A 559 6.52 37.50 -15.67
N LYS A 560 6.22 36.19 -15.65
CA LYS A 560 6.87 35.22 -16.55
C LYS A 560 6.57 35.51 -18.03
N GLY A 561 5.35 35.98 -18.33
CA GLY A 561 4.97 36.42 -19.68
C GLY A 561 5.80 37.60 -20.19
N TYR A 562 6.20 38.52 -19.30
CA TYR A 562 7.01 39.69 -19.67
C TYR A 562 8.51 39.42 -19.75
N GLY A 563 9.01 38.36 -19.10
CA GLY A 563 10.45 38.09 -18.96
C GLY A 563 11.23 38.02 -20.29
N GLN A 564 10.61 37.50 -21.37
CA GLN A 564 11.24 37.49 -22.70
C GLN A 564 11.41 38.89 -23.27
N THR A 565 10.38 39.73 -23.19
CA THR A 565 10.43 41.11 -23.70
C THR A 565 11.36 41.97 -22.85
N ALA A 566 11.34 41.79 -21.52
CA ALA A 566 12.25 42.48 -20.60
C ALA A 566 13.72 42.12 -20.80
N SER A 567 14.01 40.97 -21.43
CA SER A 567 15.38 40.55 -21.76
C SER A 567 15.92 41.22 -23.04
N ALA A 568 15.06 41.87 -23.83
CA ALA A 568 15.50 42.63 -24.98
C ALA A 568 16.27 43.88 -24.54
N ARG A 569 17.22 44.32 -25.37
CA ARG A 569 18.07 45.48 -25.10
C ARG A 569 17.20 46.73 -24.84
N HIS A 570 17.58 47.53 -23.85
CA HIS A 570 16.89 48.78 -23.45
C HIS A 570 15.42 48.60 -23.00
N HIS A 571 15.04 47.45 -22.44
CA HIS A 571 13.73 47.28 -21.80
C HIS A 571 13.87 47.30 -20.26
N PRO A 572 13.07 48.11 -19.54
CA PRO A 572 13.20 48.26 -18.08
C PRO A 572 12.55 47.10 -17.31
N GLY A 573 12.95 46.94 -16.04
CA GLY A 573 12.24 46.07 -15.09
C GLY A 573 12.66 44.61 -15.02
N LYS A 574 13.68 44.14 -15.77
CA LYS A 574 14.12 42.72 -15.70
C LYS A 574 14.54 42.29 -14.28
N GLY A 575 15.38 43.08 -13.61
CA GLY A 575 15.83 42.76 -12.25
C GLY A 575 14.68 42.69 -11.25
N VAL A 576 13.68 43.57 -11.40
CA VAL A 576 12.45 43.58 -10.58
C VAL A 576 11.62 42.32 -10.85
N ILE A 577 11.41 41.95 -12.11
CA ILE A 577 10.69 40.73 -12.52
C ILE A 577 11.34 39.49 -11.92
N ASP A 578 12.66 39.35 -12.05
CA ASP A 578 13.38 38.17 -11.57
C ASP A 578 13.33 38.07 -10.03
N ALA A 579 13.50 39.20 -9.32
CA ALA A 579 13.41 39.26 -7.87
C ALA A 579 11.99 38.94 -7.37
N ALA A 580 10.96 39.49 -8.00
CA ALA A 580 9.56 39.22 -7.69
C ALA A 580 9.19 37.75 -7.91
N ILE A 581 9.58 37.15 -9.05
CA ILE A 581 9.34 35.72 -9.33
C ILE A 581 10.01 34.84 -8.28
N ALA A 582 11.24 35.16 -7.88
CA ALA A 582 11.97 34.41 -6.85
C ALA A 582 11.29 34.51 -5.47
N ARG A 583 10.87 35.71 -5.05
CA ARG A 583 10.17 35.94 -3.78
C ARG A 583 8.81 35.22 -3.76
N ILE A 584 8.02 35.35 -4.84
CA ILE A 584 6.76 34.60 -5.01
C ILE A 584 6.99 33.09 -4.96
N GLY A 585 8.00 32.58 -5.68
CA GLY A 585 8.33 31.16 -5.69
C GLY A 585 8.67 30.61 -4.30
N LYS A 586 9.46 31.34 -3.52
CA LYS A 586 9.80 30.97 -2.13
C LYS A 586 8.56 30.89 -1.25
N GLN A 587 7.67 31.87 -1.33
CA GLN A 587 6.46 31.90 -0.52
C GLN A 587 5.45 30.82 -0.93
N LEU A 588 5.26 30.59 -2.23
CA LEU A 588 4.38 29.54 -2.74
C LEU A 588 4.88 28.12 -2.38
N ALA A 589 6.18 27.94 -2.14
CA ALA A 589 6.75 26.66 -1.74
C ALA A 589 6.39 26.24 -0.29
N ILE A 590 6.09 27.21 0.59
CA ILE A 590 5.69 26.93 1.97
C ILE A 590 4.30 26.29 1.94
N ARG A 591 4.16 25.06 2.44
CA ARG A 591 2.90 24.29 2.37
C ARG A 591 1.98 24.56 3.55
N ASP A 592 2.55 24.68 4.75
CA ASP A 592 1.80 24.86 5.99
C ASP A 592 1.18 26.26 6.06
N ALA A 593 -0.12 26.34 6.37
CA ALA A 593 -0.85 27.61 6.38
C ALA A 593 -0.36 28.56 7.49
N PHE A 594 0.04 28.04 8.64
CA PHE A 594 0.58 28.84 9.74
C PHE A 594 1.94 29.42 9.37
N GLU A 595 2.85 28.55 8.91
CA GLU A 595 4.17 28.98 8.46
C GLU A 595 4.06 29.98 7.28
N PHE A 596 3.15 29.73 6.33
CA PHE A 596 2.91 30.62 5.21
C PHE A 596 2.54 32.03 5.70
N ILE A 597 1.57 32.13 6.61
CA ILE A 597 1.10 33.41 7.16
C ILE A 597 2.21 34.10 7.97
N GLU A 598 2.89 33.37 8.85
CA GLU A 598 3.94 33.95 9.71
C GLU A 598 5.14 34.43 8.88
N THR A 599 5.60 33.65 7.89
CA THR A 599 6.67 34.09 6.98
C THR A 599 6.24 35.31 6.16
N LEU A 600 5.00 35.34 5.66
CA LEU A 600 4.47 36.48 4.92
C LEU A 600 4.43 37.76 5.78
N LEU A 601 3.91 37.66 7.00
CA LEU A 601 3.83 38.77 7.94
C LEU A 601 5.21 39.26 8.38
N SER A 602 6.17 38.34 8.55
CA SER A 602 7.55 38.70 8.91
C SER A 602 8.24 39.55 7.82
N ALA A 603 7.82 39.39 6.57
CA ALA A 603 8.33 40.13 5.41
C ALA A 603 7.32 41.17 4.89
N LYS A 604 6.44 41.70 5.76
CA LYS A 604 5.36 42.61 5.36
C LYS A 604 5.84 43.81 4.53
N SER A 605 6.86 44.52 4.99
CA SER A 605 7.38 45.72 4.29
C SER A 605 7.87 45.37 2.89
N ASP A 606 8.68 44.33 2.79
CA ASP A 606 9.21 43.83 1.52
C ASP A 606 8.10 43.46 0.53
N TRP A 607 7.00 42.89 1.02
CA TRP A 607 5.85 42.52 0.19
C TRP A 607 5.08 43.73 -0.33
N LEU A 608 4.97 44.80 0.46
CA LEU A 608 4.36 46.05 0.02
C LEU A 608 5.23 46.71 -1.06
N ASP A 609 6.53 46.85 -0.83
CA ASP A 609 7.46 47.39 -1.82
C ASP A 609 7.43 46.57 -3.12
N THR A 610 7.48 45.23 -2.99
CA THR A 610 7.37 44.32 -4.14
C THR A 610 6.04 44.48 -4.87
N SER A 611 4.94 44.77 -4.16
CA SER A 611 3.63 44.94 -4.79
C SER A 611 3.55 46.21 -5.64
N GLU A 612 4.15 47.31 -5.17
CA GLU A 612 4.25 48.56 -5.93
C GLU A 612 5.13 48.38 -7.18
N ASP A 613 6.29 47.74 -7.00
CA ASP A 613 7.21 47.38 -8.09
C ASP A 613 6.53 46.50 -9.16
N ILE A 614 5.79 45.47 -8.74
CA ILE A 614 5.03 44.60 -9.66
C ILE A 614 3.96 45.41 -10.38
N HIS A 615 3.24 46.29 -9.69
CA HIS A 615 2.20 47.11 -10.29
C HIS A 615 2.77 47.99 -11.41
N ASP A 616 3.90 48.67 -11.18
CA ASP A 616 4.56 49.51 -12.17
C ASP A 616 5.04 48.73 -13.40
N VAL A 617 5.69 47.59 -13.17
CA VAL A 617 6.16 46.69 -14.25
C VAL A 617 4.98 46.16 -15.07
N VAL A 618 3.95 45.63 -14.40
CA VAL A 618 2.76 45.07 -15.07
C VAL A 618 2.05 46.16 -15.87
N SER A 619 1.87 47.36 -15.28
CA SER A 619 1.28 48.51 -15.97
C SER A 619 2.08 48.91 -17.21
N PHE A 620 3.41 48.95 -17.11
CA PHE A 620 4.30 49.25 -18.24
C PHE A 620 4.12 48.26 -19.39
N TYR A 621 4.26 46.96 -19.12
CA TYR A 621 4.19 45.93 -20.16
C TYR A 621 2.79 45.76 -20.75
N LYS A 622 1.73 46.00 -19.96
CA LYS A 622 0.34 45.96 -20.45
C LYS A 622 -0.03 47.19 -21.27
N THR A 623 0.38 48.40 -20.88
CA THR A 623 -0.19 49.65 -21.43
C THR A 623 0.82 50.57 -22.09
N GLN A 624 2.06 50.65 -21.60
CA GLN A 624 3.05 51.64 -22.03
C GLN A 624 4.07 51.10 -23.05
N LEU A 625 4.17 49.78 -23.21
CA LEU A 625 5.10 49.11 -24.13
C LEU A 625 5.04 49.64 -25.57
N PRO A 626 3.88 49.94 -26.18
CA PRO A 626 3.84 50.53 -27.52
C PRO A 626 4.54 51.89 -27.62
N THR A 627 4.37 52.75 -26.61
CA THR A 627 5.04 54.06 -26.54
C THR A 627 6.55 53.88 -26.34
N TRP A 628 6.96 52.89 -25.55
CA TRP A 628 8.37 52.55 -25.38
C TRP A 628 9.02 52.07 -26.68
N ARG A 629 8.33 51.23 -27.45
CA ARG A 629 8.84 50.78 -28.76
C ARG A 629 9.04 51.96 -29.73
N LYS A 630 8.10 52.91 -29.75
CA LYS A 630 8.23 54.15 -30.53
C LYS A 630 9.43 55.00 -30.09
N LEU A 631 9.74 55.05 -28.79
CA LEU A 631 10.95 55.70 -28.29
C LEU A 631 12.21 55.08 -28.88
N LEU A 632 12.34 53.76 -28.79
CA LEU A 632 13.52 53.04 -29.28
C LEU A 632 13.67 53.21 -30.81
N GLU A 633 12.57 53.12 -31.54
CA GLU A 633 12.54 53.34 -33.00
C GLU A 633 12.95 54.76 -33.36
N ALA A 634 12.39 55.77 -32.68
CA ALA A 634 12.73 57.18 -32.92
C ALA A 634 14.20 57.47 -32.64
N LEU A 635 14.74 57.01 -31.50
CA LEU A 635 16.16 57.16 -31.17
C LEU A 635 17.07 56.48 -32.21
N SER A 636 16.68 55.32 -32.72
CA SER A 636 17.40 54.66 -33.82
C SER A 636 17.31 55.46 -35.11
N GLY A 637 16.15 56.05 -35.43
CA GLY A 637 15.95 56.87 -36.63
C GLY A 637 16.73 58.19 -36.60
N PHE A 638 16.96 58.76 -35.41
CA PHE A 638 17.73 59.99 -35.24
C PHE A 638 19.24 59.78 -35.26
N ALA A 639 19.72 58.53 -35.14
CA ALA A 639 21.14 58.21 -34.97
C ALA A 639 22.01 58.75 -36.11
N ASP A 640 21.58 58.60 -37.38
CA ASP A 640 22.31 59.07 -38.56
C ASP A 640 22.50 60.61 -38.56
N ASN A 641 21.60 61.35 -37.93
CA ASN A 641 21.56 62.82 -37.96
C ASN A 641 21.98 63.46 -36.63
N ARG A 642 22.44 62.65 -35.66
CA ARG A 642 22.71 63.07 -34.27
C ARG A 642 23.59 64.31 -34.19
N ASP A 643 24.70 64.34 -34.93
CA ASP A 643 25.66 65.45 -34.88
C ASP A 643 25.08 66.78 -35.39
N VAL A 644 24.07 66.72 -36.27
CA VAL A 644 23.36 67.90 -36.75
C VAL A 644 22.33 68.35 -35.72
N LEU A 645 21.59 67.40 -35.14
CA LEU A 645 20.56 67.67 -34.13
C LEU A 645 21.15 68.28 -32.86
N LEU A 646 22.35 67.86 -32.45
CA LEU A 646 23.04 68.41 -31.27
C LEU A 646 23.45 69.88 -31.41
N LYS A 647 23.54 70.41 -32.64
CA LYS A 647 23.86 71.83 -32.87
C LYS A 647 22.66 72.75 -32.61
N LEU A 648 21.46 72.20 -32.42
CA LEU A 648 20.24 72.95 -32.10
C LEU A 648 19.96 72.81 -30.60
N PRO A 649 20.16 73.87 -29.78
CA PRO A 649 20.16 73.75 -28.31
C PRO A 649 18.88 73.11 -27.73
N ALA A 650 17.70 73.54 -28.18
CA ALA A 650 16.42 73.01 -27.70
C ALA A 650 16.17 71.54 -28.09
N VAL A 651 16.71 71.10 -29.23
CA VAL A 651 16.59 69.73 -29.73
C VAL A 651 17.60 68.82 -29.03
N ALA A 652 18.80 69.32 -28.74
CA ALA A 652 19.81 68.62 -27.97
C ALA A 652 19.32 68.25 -26.58
N THR A 653 18.61 69.16 -25.89
CA THR A 653 17.98 68.88 -24.60
C THR A 653 16.90 67.79 -24.72
N ALA A 654 16.00 67.89 -25.72
CA ALA A 654 14.94 66.90 -25.92
C ALA A 654 15.51 65.51 -26.26
N LEU A 655 16.57 65.43 -27.07
CA LEU A 655 17.25 64.18 -27.39
C LEU A 655 17.95 63.58 -26.17
N GLY A 656 18.61 64.41 -25.35
CA GLY A 656 19.21 63.99 -24.08
C GLY A 656 18.18 63.46 -23.07
N ASP A 657 17.01 64.10 -22.98
CA ASP A 657 15.89 63.61 -22.15
C ASP A 657 15.39 62.23 -22.64
N LEU A 658 15.27 62.02 -23.95
CA LEU A 658 14.86 60.73 -24.51
C LEU A 658 15.90 59.62 -24.24
N GLU A 659 17.19 59.92 -24.36
CA GLU A 659 18.28 59.01 -24.01
C GLU A 659 18.29 58.69 -22.51
N SER A 660 18.08 59.70 -21.65
CA SER A 660 17.97 59.53 -20.20
C SER A 660 16.78 58.66 -19.81
N ILE A 661 15.61 58.86 -20.44
CA ILE A 661 14.43 58.02 -20.23
C ILE A 661 14.73 56.57 -20.63
N ARG A 662 15.39 56.33 -21.77
CA ARG A 662 15.77 54.98 -22.25
C ARG A 662 16.68 54.25 -21.26
N ASP A 663 17.64 54.97 -20.68
CA ASP A 663 18.69 54.37 -19.83
C ASP A 663 18.29 54.33 -18.34
N ASN A 664 17.15 54.92 -17.97
CA ASN A 664 16.61 54.84 -16.62
C ASN A 664 16.03 53.42 -16.34
N PRO A 665 16.45 52.74 -15.26
CA PRO A 665 15.91 51.42 -14.88
C PRO A 665 14.42 51.44 -14.49
N THR A 666 13.89 52.59 -14.03
CA THR A 666 12.48 52.79 -13.61
C THR A 666 11.84 53.99 -14.31
N PRO A 667 11.62 53.94 -15.64
CA PRO A 667 11.19 55.09 -16.43
C PRO A 667 9.66 55.34 -16.38
N TYR A 668 8.91 54.58 -15.58
CA TYR A 668 7.45 54.44 -15.66
C TYR A 668 6.68 55.77 -15.61
N GLY A 669 7.05 56.67 -14.70
CA GLY A 669 6.43 57.99 -14.58
C GLY A 669 6.81 58.98 -15.69
N GLN A 670 7.87 58.71 -16.46
CA GLN A 670 8.40 59.63 -17.48
C GLN A 670 7.89 59.29 -18.89
N ILE A 671 7.36 58.09 -19.11
CA ILE A 671 6.86 57.64 -20.41
C ILE A 671 5.77 58.53 -21.02
N PRO A 672 4.85 59.14 -20.27
CA PRO A 672 3.88 60.07 -20.86
C PRO A 672 4.52 61.26 -21.60
N ARG A 673 5.74 61.66 -21.23
CA ARG A 673 6.47 62.78 -21.87
C ARG A 673 7.11 62.40 -23.21
N VAL A 674 7.31 61.10 -23.46
CA VAL A 674 8.04 60.56 -24.63
C VAL A 674 7.44 61.03 -25.95
N ALA A 675 6.11 60.97 -26.10
CA ALA A 675 5.46 61.31 -27.37
C ALA A 675 5.70 62.77 -27.78
N THR A 676 5.71 63.69 -26.80
CA THR A 676 5.99 65.11 -27.05
C THR A 676 7.45 65.33 -27.43
N LEU A 677 8.38 64.69 -26.70
CA LEU A 677 9.81 64.79 -26.96
C LEU A 677 10.18 64.24 -28.35
N ILE A 678 9.62 63.09 -28.75
CA ILE A 678 9.82 62.53 -30.09
C ILE A 678 9.38 63.53 -31.16
N LYS A 679 8.18 64.11 -31.04
CA LYS A 679 7.66 65.09 -32.02
C LYS A 679 8.58 66.30 -32.17
N THR A 680 9.14 66.81 -31.07
CA THR A 680 10.08 67.94 -31.10
C THR A 680 11.34 67.60 -31.89
N VAL A 681 11.94 66.43 -31.64
CA VAL A 681 13.17 66.00 -32.33
C VAL A 681 12.89 65.64 -33.79
N GLU A 682 11.79 64.94 -34.06
CA GLU A 682 11.39 64.52 -35.40
C GLU A 682 11.12 65.71 -36.34
N ALA A 683 10.42 66.74 -35.87
CA ALA A 683 10.15 67.94 -36.65
C ALA A 683 11.46 68.69 -37.02
N ALA A 684 12.39 68.80 -36.07
CA ALA A 684 13.69 69.41 -36.33
C ALA A 684 14.55 68.56 -37.28
N ASN A 685 14.50 67.23 -37.13
CA ASN A 685 15.20 66.28 -37.98
C ASN A 685 14.73 66.35 -39.43
N GLU A 686 13.41 66.33 -39.67
CA GLU A 686 12.88 66.44 -41.02
C GLU A 686 13.18 67.81 -41.63
N THR A 687 13.11 68.89 -40.85
CA THR A 687 13.49 70.24 -41.33
C THR A 687 14.95 70.27 -41.78
N ALA A 688 15.87 69.73 -40.98
CA ALA A 688 17.29 69.69 -41.30
C ALA A 688 17.60 68.78 -42.52
N ALA A 689 16.93 67.62 -42.59
CA ALA A 689 17.05 66.70 -43.71
C ALA A 689 16.50 67.30 -45.01
N GLN A 690 15.33 67.95 -44.97
CA GLN A 690 14.70 68.59 -46.11
C GLN A 690 15.58 69.70 -46.69
N GLN A 691 16.16 70.58 -45.86
CA GLN A 691 17.08 71.63 -46.33
C GLN A 691 18.29 71.05 -47.08
N ARG A 692 18.82 69.91 -46.61
CA ARG A 692 19.95 69.23 -47.26
C ARG A 692 19.51 68.50 -48.54
N ARG A 693 18.34 67.86 -48.51
CA ARG A 693 17.70 67.18 -49.63
C ARG A 693 17.46 68.14 -50.79
N GLU A 694 16.89 69.31 -50.53
CA GLU A 694 16.65 70.35 -51.54
C GLU A 694 17.94 70.82 -52.20
N ARG A 695 19.00 71.09 -51.41
CA ARG A 695 20.32 71.45 -51.95
C ARG A 695 20.90 70.35 -52.83
N ALA A 696 20.80 69.10 -52.39
CA ALA A 696 21.29 67.95 -53.15
C ALA A 696 20.49 67.74 -54.45
N LEU A 697 19.16 67.85 -54.40
CA LEU A 697 18.30 67.74 -55.58
C LEU A 697 18.57 68.85 -56.59
N ASN A 698 18.68 70.11 -56.14
CA ASN A 698 19.03 71.23 -57.01
C ASN A 698 20.41 71.04 -57.65
N SER A 699 21.39 70.51 -56.89
CA SER A 699 22.71 70.19 -57.41
C SER A 699 22.65 69.07 -58.46
N ILE A 700 21.83 68.04 -58.27
CA ILE A 700 21.66 66.95 -59.24
C ILE A 700 20.92 67.46 -60.48
N ASP A 701 19.90 68.29 -60.32
CA ASP A 701 19.14 68.89 -61.43
C ASP A 701 20.00 69.79 -62.30
N ALA A 702 20.89 70.59 -61.70
CA ALA A 702 21.87 71.37 -62.45
C ALA A 702 22.78 70.48 -63.31
N ARG A 703 23.18 69.31 -62.79
CA ARG A 703 24.02 68.35 -63.52
C ARG A 703 23.26 67.63 -64.63
N ILE A 704 22.02 67.22 -64.37
CA ILE A 704 21.12 66.66 -65.40
C ILE A 704 20.93 67.66 -66.54
N ALA A 705 20.68 68.92 -66.23
CA ALA A 705 20.54 69.98 -67.23
C ALA A 705 21.80 70.15 -68.09
N GLU A 706 22.99 70.07 -67.49
CA GLU A 706 24.25 70.15 -68.22
C GLU A 706 24.47 68.92 -69.13
N VAL A 707 24.15 67.70 -68.67
CA VAL A 707 24.19 66.50 -69.53
C VAL A 707 23.19 66.62 -70.69
N MET A 708 21.97 67.11 -70.43
CA MET A 708 20.96 67.34 -71.48
C MET A 708 21.46 68.32 -72.53
N LYS A 709 22.04 69.45 -72.11
CA LYS A 709 22.64 70.45 -73.00
C LYS A 709 23.75 69.86 -73.87
N SER A 710 24.62 69.03 -73.31
CA SER A 710 25.67 68.33 -74.08
C SER A 710 25.10 67.29 -75.06
N LEU A 711 24.04 66.56 -74.68
CA LEU A 711 23.34 65.61 -75.57
C LEU A 711 22.63 66.31 -76.74
N ASP A 712 22.07 67.50 -76.50
CA ASP A 712 21.46 68.33 -77.54
C ASP A 712 22.49 68.86 -78.53
N GLN A 713 23.66 69.30 -78.05
CA GLN A 713 24.77 69.75 -78.90
C GLN A 713 25.23 68.66 -79.91
N VAL A 714 25.16 67.39 -79.52
CA VAL A 714 25.60 66.24 -80.36
C VAL A 714 24.45 65.60 -81.15
N GLN A 715 23.21 66.09 -81.01
CA GLN A 715 22.00 65.46 -81.56
C GLN A 715 21.98 63.94 -81.28
N ALA A 716 22.15 63.58 -80.00
CA ALA A 716 22.27 62.20 -79.56
C ALA A 716 20.98 61.39 -79.80
N ALA A 717 21.12 60.14 -80.26
CA ALA A 717 20.00 59.21 -80.43
C ALA A 717 19.40 58.80 -79.06
N ALA A 718 18.13 58.39 -79.05
CA ALA A 718 17.37 58.09 -77.82
C ALA A 718 18.09 57.09 -76.88
N ALA A 719 18.74 56.06 -77.43
CA ALA A 719 19.48 55.07 -76.64
C ALA A 719 20.68 55.69 -75.87
N LEU A 720 21.41 56.63 -76.47
CA LEU A 720 22.54 57.31 -75.84
C LEU A 720 22.07 58.30 -74.78
N ARG A 721 20.96 59.03 -75.05
CA ARG A 721 20.35 59.95 -74.08
C ARG A 721 19.92 59.21 -72.82
N ASN A 722 19.27 58.06 -72.98
CA ASN A 722 18.87 57.23 -71.85
C ASN A 722 20.08 56.74 -71.06
N LYS A 723 21.11 56.20 -71.73
CA LYS A 723 22.33 55.69 -71.08
C LYS A 723 23.07 56.76 -70.26
N ALA A 724 23.13 58.00 -70.73
CA ALA A 724 23.82 59.08 -70.04
C ALA A 724 23.00 59.72 -68.91
N LEU A 725 21.66 59.79 -69.04
CA LEU A 725 20.80 60.47 -68.05
C LEU A 725 20.28 59.54 -66.95
N GLN A 726 20.07 58.25 -67.24
CA GLN A 726 19.44 57.30 -66.32
C GLN A 726 20.13 57.23 -64.95
N PRO A 727 21.47 57.12 -64.82
CA PRO A 727 22.12 57.06 -63.51
C PRO A 727 21.86 58.30 -62.64
N LEU A 728 21.85 59.50 -63.23
CA LEU A 728 21.57 60.75 -62.51
C LEU A 728 20.09 60.87 -62.14
N GLN A 729 19.17 60.41 -62.99
CA GLN A 729 17.73 60.38 -62.69
C GLN A 729 17.37 59.37 -61.59
N GLU A 730 18.02 58.21 -61.57
CA GLU A 730 17.90 57.24 -60.48
C GLU A 730 18.47 57.80 -59.17
N LEU A 731 19.62 58.48 -59.23
CA LEU A 731 20.21 59.15 -58.06
C LEU A 731 19.27 60.24 -57.52
N LYS A 732 18.65 61.05 -58.38
CA LYS A 732 17.64 62.05 -57.99
C LYS A 732 16.48 61.41 -57.24
N THR A 733 15.93 60.32 -57.77
CA THR A 733 14.83 59.56 -57.15
C THR A 733 15.24 59.00 -55.79
N LYS A 734 16.45 58.45 -55.68
CA LYS A 734 16.99 57.94 -54.40
C LYS A 734 17.13 59.06 -53.37
N VAL A 735 17.73 60.19 -53.73
CA VAL A 735 17.93 61.33 -52.81
C VAL A 735 16.62 61.91 -52.31
N ALA A 736 15.58 61.96 -53.17
CA ALA A 736 14.26 62.46 -52.79
C ALA A 736 13.60 61.67 -51.64
N ALA A 737 13.94 60.39 -51.47
CA ALA A 737 13.37 59.52 -50.44
C ALA A 737 14.21 59.42 -49.15
N LEU A 738 15.36 60.09 -49.08
CA LEU A 738 16.29 59.97 -47.93
C LEU A 738 16.03 61.02 -46.86
N SER A 739 16.09 60.61 -45.59
CA SER A 739 16.10 61.49 -44.40
C SER A 739 17.46 61.53 -43.68
N SER A 740 18.37 60.63 -44.01
CA SER A 740 19.73 60.57 -43.46
C SER A 740 20.63 61.62 -44.13
N ILE A 741 21.02 62.65 -43.39
CA ILE A 741 21.86 63.75 -43.85
C ILE A 741 23.23 63.26 -44.37
N PRO A 742 23.95 62.34 -43.68
CA PRO A 742 25.19 61.81 -44.22
C PRO A 742 25.01 61.12 -45.58
N LYS A 743 23.94 60.32 -45.76
CA LYS A 743 23.64 59.67 -47.04
C LYS A 743 23.27 60.68 -48.12
N ILE A 744 22.49 61.71 -47.79
CA ILE A 744 22.15 62.80 -48.71
C ILE A 744 23.43 63.51 -49.20
N LEU A 745 24.35 63.85 -48.29
CA LEU A 745 25.62 64.50 -48.65
C LEU A 745 26.50 63.59 -49.51
N TYR A 746 26.61 62.31 -49.15
CA TYR A 746 27.34 61.31 -49.94
C TYR A 746 26.82 61.24 -51.39
N PHE A 747 25.49 61.14 -51.56
CA PHE A 747 24.88 61.09 -52.89
C PHE A 747 24.98 62.43 -53.65
N GLN A 748 24.94 63.56 -52.94
CA GLN A 748 25.23 64.86 -53.54
C GLN A 748 26.64 64.91 -54.15
N HIS A 749 27.64 64.33 -53.49
CA HIS A 749 28.99 64.21 -54.04
C HIS A 749 29.04 63.22 -55.21
N GLN A 750 28.45 62.02 -55.07
CA GLN A 750 28.43 60.99 -56.11
C GLN A 750 27.83 61.49 -57.44
N GLY A 751 26.85 62.40 -57.38
CA GLY A 751 26.30 62.98 -58.61
C GLY A 751 27.36 63.72 -59.46
N GLY A 752 28.48 64.15 -58.88
CA GLY A 752 29.56 64.83 -59.57
C GLY A 752 30.36 63.86 -60.42
N ASP A 753 30.60 62.66 -59.87
CA ASP A 753 31.26 61.55 -60.57
C ASP A 753 30.37 61.02 -61.70
N LEU A 754 29.06 60.87 -61.44
CA LEU A 754 28.10 60.46 -62.48
C LEU A 754 27.97 61.48 -63.62
N LEU A 755 28.16 62.77 -63.34
CA LEU A 755 28.23 63.79 -64.39
C LEU A 755 29.47 63.55 -65.27
N ASP A 756 30.62 63.23 -64.68
CA ASP A 756 31.84 62.95 -65.45
C ASP A 756 31.68 61.70 -66.32
N ASP A 757 31.13 60.62 -65.76
CA ASP A 757 30.83 59.39 -66.50
C ASP A 757 29.88 59.65 -67.67
N ALA A 758 28.82 60.45 -67.44
CA ALA A 758 27.88 60.84 -68.48
C ALA A 758 28.55 61.64 -69.61
N MET A 759 29.44 62.57 -69.26
CA MET A 759 30.20 63.35 -70.25
C MET A 759 31.16 62.48 -71.05
N LEU A 760 31.87 61.53 -70.42
CA LEU A 760 32.73 60.55 -71.11
C LEU A 760 31.95 59.64 -72.06
N ILE A 761 30.74 59.22 -71.69
CA ILE A 761 29.84 58.45 -72.55
C ILE A 761 29.45 59.28 -73.79
N ILE A 762 29.17 60.58 -73.62
CA ILE A 762 28.84 61.49 -74.72
C ILE A 762 30.05 61.72 -75.63
N GLU A 763 31.22 61.99 -75.06
CA GLU A 763 32.48 62.21 -75.79
C GLU A 763 32.87 60.96 -76.61
N SER A 764 32.88 59.78 -76.01
CA SER A 764 33.24 58.52 -76.70
C SER A 764 32.25 58.14 -77.82
N ALA A 765 30.96 58.45 -77.67
CA ALA A 765 29.96 58.24 -78.71
C ALA A 765 30.10 59.25 -79.87
N SER A 766 30.52 60.49 -79.59
CA SER A 766 30.79 61.51 -80.61
C SER A 766 32.01 61.16 -81.47
N GLN A 767 33.06 60.57 -80.87
CA GLN A 767 34.25 60.10 -81.59
C GLN A 767 33.95 58.89 -82.49
N LYS A 768 33.12 57.94 -82.05
CA LYS A 768 32.70 56.79 -82.87
C LYS A 768 31.87 57.18 -84.10
N ARG A 769 31.12 58.28 -84.04
CA ARG A 769 30.36 58.84 -85.17
C ARG A 769 31.26 59.45 -86.25
N ALA A 770 32.47 59.91 -85.88
CA ALA A 770 33.45 60.48 -86.81
C ALA A 770 34.28 59.43 -87.57
N THR A 771 34.25 58.14 -87.17
CA THR A 771 35.11 57.08 -87.72
C THR A 771 34.42 56.07 -88.65
N VAL A 772 33.23 56.33 -89.19
CA VAL A 772 32.60 55.45 -90.19
C VAL A 772 32.20 56.23 -91.45
N LEU A 773 33.14 56.32 -92.39
CA LEU A 773 32.94 56.49 -93.83
C LEU A 773 34.10 55.78 -94.56
N GLU A 774 33.99 54.46 -94.75
CA GLU A 774 34.58 53.76 -95.91
C GLU A 774 33.51 52.83 -96.49
N ASP A 775 33.31 53.00 -97.79
CA ASP A 775 32.18 52.58 -98.61
C ASP A 775 32.36 51.14 -99.14
N SER A 776 31.26 50.45 -99.40
CA SER A 776 31.28 49.12 -100.02
C SER A 776 31.60 49.26 -101.51
N GLY A 777 32.51 48.41 -102.00
CA GLY A 777 33.16 48.48 -103.32
C GLY A 777 32.28 48.81 -104.54
N GLY A 778 32.73 49.85 -105.27
CA GLY A 778 32.99 49.89 -106.72
C GLY A 778 31.80 49.98 -107.67
N THR A 779 31.80 50.74 -108.77
CA THR A 779 32.79 51.63 -109.42
C THR A 779 32.00 52.45 -110.46
N THR A 780 32.46 53.68 -110.75
CA THR A 780 32.03 54.69 -111.76
C THR A 780 31.43 55.96 -111.13
N THR A 781 32.31 56.79 -110.57
CA THR A 781 32.01 57.86 -109.60
C THR A 781 32.14 59.28 -110.20
N GLY A 782 30.99 59.90 -110.49
CA GLY A 782 30.84 61.34 -110.69
C GLY A 782 30.48 62.04 -109.38
N LYS A 783 31.42 62.84 -108.84
CA LYS A 783 31.30 63.59 -107.57
C LYS A 783 30.36 64.80 -107.71
N VAL A 784 29.35 64.88 -106.84
CA VAL A 784 28.71 66.14 -106.42
C VAL A 784 28.75 66.18 -104.89
N LEU A 785 29.37 67.24 -104.35
CA LEU A 785 29.62 67.45 -102.93
C LEU A 785 28.34 67.75 -102.14
N THR A 786 28.23 67.06 -101.01
CA THR A 786 27.36 67.31 -99.87
C THR A 786 27.85 68.50 -99.03
N THR A 787 26.92 69.26 -98.43
CA THR A 787 27.21 70.14 -97.29
C THR A 787 26.40 69.66 -96.10
N ALA A 788 26.98 68.72 -95.35
CA ALA A 788 26.55 68.42 -93.99
C ALA A 788 27.01 69.56 -93.07
N ALA A 789 26.14 70.04 -92.19
CA ALA A 789 26.50 71.02 -91.19
C ALA A 789 27.46 70.38 -90.17
N ASP A 790 28.67 70.94 -90.05
CA ASP A 790 29.66 70.62 -89.02
C ASP A 790 29.08 70.95 -87.63
N THR A 791 28.50 69.96 -86.95
CA THR A 791 28.29 70.04 -85.51
C THR A 791 29.59 69.62 -84.83
N ALA A 792 30.43 70.60 -84.48
CA ALA A 792 31.65 70.35 -83.73
C ALA A 792 31.34 69.63 -82.41
N ALA A 793 32.01 68.50 -82.18
CA ALA A 793 31.89 67.73 -80.94
C ALA A 793 32.16 68.62 -79.71
N PRO A 794 31.46 68.41 -78.58
CA PRO A 794 31.74 69.13 -77.34
C PRO A 794 33.21 68.91 -76.96
N LYS A 795 33.89 70.03 -76.70
CA LYS A 795 35.29 70.05 -76.27
C LYS A 795 35.49 69.13 -75.05
N PRO A 796 36.52 68.28 -75.03
CA PRO A 796 36.76 67.36 -73.91
C PRO A 796 36.85 68.12 -72.59
N SER A 797 36.21 67.61 -71.54
CA SER A 797 36.19 68.28 -70.24
C SER A 797 37.32 67.81 -69.31
N ARG A 798 37.98 68.73 -68.61
CA ARG A 798 38.95 68.44 -67.54
C ARG A 798 38.49 69.07 -66.23
N VAL A 799 38.48 68.26 -65.17
CA VAL A 799 38.14 68.71 -63.81
C VAL A 799 39.40 69.27 -63.15
N ILE A 800 39.30 70.48 -62.60
CA ILE A 800 40.35 71.09 -61.77
C ILE A 800 39.79 71.24 -60.35
N ARG A 801 40.47 70.64 -59.38
CA ARG A 801 40.13 70.76 -57.96
C ARG A 801 40.89 71.94 -57.38
N ALA A 802 40.19 73.04 -57.16
CA ALA A 802 40.84 74.30 -56.78
C ALA A 802 41.63 74.14 -55.47
N ALA A 803 41.10 73.37 -54.51
CA ALA A 803 41.75 73.11 -53.23
C ALA A 803 43.11 72.39 -53.33
N GLU A 804 43.33 71.54 -54.35
CA GLU A 804 44.58 70.80 -54.53
C GLU A 804 45.72 71.68 -55.06
N LEU A 805 45.40 72.91 -55.52
CA LEU A 805 46.38 73.87 -56.05
C LEU A 805 46.95 74.79 -54.97
N SER A 806 46.41 74.75 -53.76
CA SER A 806 46.97 75.45 -52.60
C SER A 806 48.15 74.66 -52.03
N PRO A 807 49.34 75.26 -51.88
CA PRO A 807 50.50 74.59 -51.29
C PRO A 807 50.38 74.39 -49.77
N THR A 808 49.47 75.12 -49.10
CA THR A 808 49.27 75.13 -47.65
C THR A 808 47.78 75.05 -47.29
N ILE A 809 47.49 74.62 -46.05
CA ILE A 809 46.11 74.52 -45.52
C ILE A 809 45.54 75.92 -45.21
N TYR A 810 46.40 76.85 -44.81
CA TYR A 810 46.06 78.26 -44.54
C TYR A 810 46.89 79.17 -45.43
N LEU A 811 46.28 80.26 -45.90
CA LEU A 811 46.93 81.36 -46.60
C LEU A 811 46.92 82.56 -45.65
N GLU A 812 48.07 82.94 -45.12
CA GLU A 812 48.21 83.95 -44.06
C GLU A 812 48.73 85.29 -44.60
N THR A 813 49.28 85.30 -45.81
CA THR A 813 49.82 86.52 -46.44
C THR A 813 49.18 86.79 -47.80
N GLU A 814 49.11 88.06 -48.20
CA GLU A 814 48.59 88.46 -49.52
C GLU A 814 49.38 87.79 -50.66
N ALA A 815 50.69 87.62 -50.48
CA ALA A 815 51.56 86.94 -51.44
C ALA A 815 51.18 85.47 -51.66
N GLU A 816 50.75 84.76 -50.61
CA GLU A 816 50.28 83.38 -50.71
C GLU A 816 48.94 83.29 -51.47
N VAL A 817 48.04 84.25 -51.24
CA VAL A 817 46.76 84.35 -51.96
C VAL A 817 47.00 84.62 -53.45
N GLU A 818 47.86 85.58 -53.78
CA GLU A 818 48.20 85.89 -55.17
C GLU A 818 48.88 84.71 -55.87
N SER A 819 49.77 83.98 -55.17
CA SER A 819 50.42 82.78 -55.71
C SER A 819 49.40 81.66 -56.01
N TYR A 820 48.46 81.42 -55.10
CA TYR A 820 47.38 80.45 -55.29
C TYR A 820 46.48 80.83 -56.48
N ILE A 821 46.04 82.09 -56.55
CA ILE A 821 45.20 82.58 -57.66
C ILE A 821 45.97 82.51 -58.98
N ALA A 822 47.25 82.85 -58.99
CA ALA A 822 48.09 82.78 -60.18
C ALA A 822 48.21 81.33 -60.69
N LYS A 823 48.43 80.36 -59.79
CA LYS A 823 48.47 78.93 -60.14
C LYS A 823 47.12 78.45 -60.68
N LEU A 824 46.02 78.72 -59.97
CA LEU A 824 44.67 78.35 -60.41
C LEU A 824 44.35 78.95 -61.79
N LYS A 825 44.65 80.24 -61.98
CA LYS A 825 44.49 80.93 -63.28
C LYS A 825 45.32 80.28 -64.37
N SER A 826 46.58 79.94 -64.07
CA SER A 826 47.49 79.31 -65.05
C SER A 826 46.94 77.96 -65.53
N GLU A 827 46.41 77.14 -64.61
CA GLU A 827 45.93 75.80 -64.95
C GLU A 827 44.58 75.84 -65.67
N LEU A 828 43.70 76.78 -65.28
CA LEU A 828 42.46 77.07 -66.00
C LEU A 828 42.73 77.50 -67.44
N LEU A 829 43.65 78.45 -67.64
CA LEU A 829 44.00 78.94 -68.97
C LEU A 829 44.70 77.87 -69.82
N ALA A 830 45.63 77.11 -69.24
CA ALA A 830 46.32 76.02 -69.93
C ALA A 830 45.32 74.97 -70.45
N THR A 831 44.31 74.63 -69.64
CA THR A 831 43.28 73.67 -70.02
C THR A 831 42.37 74.21 -71.13
N ILE A 832 41.97 75.48 -71.07
CA ILE A 832 41.18 76.12 -72.13
C ILE A 832 41.99 76.22 -73.44
N GLN A 833 43.28 76.56 -73.36
CA GLN A 833 44.20 76.65 -74.51
C GLN A 833 44.45 75.29 -75.16
N ALA A 834 44.45 74.21 -74.38
CA ALA A 834 44.52 72.82 -74.88
C ALA A 834 43.23 72.36 -75.60
N GLY A 835 42.27 73.26 -75.81
CA GLY A 835 41.01 72.96 -76.50
C GLY A 835 39.98 72.24 -75.62
N GLN A 836 40.22 72.14 -74.31
CA GLN A 836 39.33 71.48 -73.34
C GLN A 836 38.37 72.49 -72.66
N ARG A 837 37.25 72.00 -72.11
CA ARG A 837 36.38 72.76 -71.18
C ARG A 837 36.81 72.47 -69.74
N VAL A 838 36.78 73.46 -68.86
CA VAL A 838 37.15 73.26 -67.44
C VAL A 838 35.92 73.18 -66.55
N ARG A 839 35.88 72.17 -65.67
CA ARG A 839 34.95 72.10 -64.54
C ARG A 839 35.74 72.31 -63.25
N ILE A 840 35.36 73.32 -62.45
CA ILE A 840 35.98 73.57 -61.14
C ILE A 840 35.18 72.79 -60.09
N GLN A 841 35.89 72.04 -59.24
CA GLN A 841 35.30 71.24 -58.16
C GLN A 841 35.87 71.60 -56.80
#